data_AF-A0A929HAU6-F1
#
_entry.id   AF-A0A929HAU6-F1
#
_cell.length_a   1.000
_cell.length_b   1.000
_cell.length_c   1.000
_cell.angle_alpha   90.00
_cell.angle_beta   90.00
_cell.angle_gamma   90.00
#
_symmetry.space_group_name_H-M   'P 1'
#
loop_
_entity.id
_entity.type
_entity.pdbx_description
1 polymer ?
#
loop_
_entity_poly.entity_id
_entity_poly.type
_entity_poly.pdbx_seq_one_letter_code
_entity_poly.pdbx_strand_id
1 'polypeptide(L)'
;SGFLRNISYRKSKNVYQGGQGKELVVFPGSVLFNKSGQWIMAAELVETSRLFARVAANIKPEWLEPLAGPLCRSSYSNPRWEKKSGKVIANQKVTLFGLVIVASRPTNYARINDKTRVEARQIFIESALVQGELPGSYRFLEHNLGLVESFEKIEDRMRQRGVLVDDYTLYKLYDNRLDPYVHDRASLNRFLKQRDNEKNLFMDEKDIILQTPESGRLSDFPEELPINDFTVKVSYSFNPGSDEDGVTVKIPLDLLDHVSPEFFEWLVPGLLAEKISFLLKGLPKNIRKQLIPIQQTAAEITSGLSLYQGSLYRALEKMIFKQFRVRIARSQWPADKLPDHLRVYFLVLDSHGKKLMASRNFADLSIPRPPKKKPAALDQIKKKWERQDITTWDFSGLPEKIPLHAGKNYLQGYAYPALKVDEKGHIAIKLYTDLAESCKVNQQGQLALYSLQLPRQFKLLKKECNLPSGSWALYEGFDSRKQLSSDLYQFILLEIFQCRDGSWPDQESFFKLVAEAQKSGLFNIAKKYLDMILDVLQERRATLDHISKLEKMSGKKPNAGTNFNDFRKQLQAILPKDFLLHFTAEHMKAAIRYCKALVIRLDRAYASPAKDKAKNSQLTVHLDKLKTLAPQDPSPQCRELVEEYRLMLEEYKISLFAPEIKTQFPISAKRLEKKWQAILDSC
;
A
#
# COMPACT_ATOMS: atom_id res chain seq x y z
N SER A 1 9.45 -73.04 16.74
CA SER A 1 10.22 -72.37 17.82
C SER A 1 11.65 -72.92 17.97
N GLY A 2 11.95 -74.18 17.62
CA GLY A 2 13.24 -74.84 17.96
C GLY A 2 14.53 -74.28 17.35
N PHE A 3 14.49 -73.54 16.23
CA PHE A 3 15.70 -73.14 15.48
C PHE A 3 15.92 -71.61 15.41
N LEU A 4 15.49 -70.85 16.42
CA LEU A 4 15.62 -69.38 16.43
C LEU A 4 17.08 -68.88 16.33
N ARG A 5 18.07 -69.69 16.72
CA ARG A 5 19.50 -69.34 16.58
C ARG A 5 20.02 -69.43 15.13
N ASN A 6 19.30 -70.15 14.27
CA ASN A 6 19.71 -70.43 12.89
C ASN A 6 18.90 -69.59 11.88
N ILE A 7 18.35 -68.47 12.30
CA ILE A 7 17.71 -67.49 11.41
C ILE A 7 18.77 -66.64 10.73
N SER A 8 18.50 -66.18 9.51
CA SER A 8 19.42 -65.32 8.78
C SER A 8 18.71 -64.38 7.83
N TYR A 9 19.27 -63.19 7.66
CA TYR A 9 18.79 -62.14 6.78
C TYR A 9 19.71 -61.99 5.55
N ARG A 10 19.12 -61.82 4.37
CA ARG A 10 19.88 -61.78 3.11
C ARG A 10 20.72 -60.50 3.02
N LYS A 11 22.03 -60.66 2.77
CA LYS A 11 22.98 -59.55 2.53
C LYS A 11 23.25 -59.35 1.03
N SER A 12 23.40 -60.43 0.29
CA SER A 12 23.60 -60.42 -1.17
C SER A 12 23.08 -61.71 -1.82
N LYS A 13 23.42 -61.99 -3.09
CA LYS A 13 22.94 -63.20 -3.79
C LYS A 13 23.47 -64.47 -3.10
N ASN A 14 22.55 -65.25 -2.52
CA ASN A 14 22.82 -66.46 -1.73
C ASN A 14 23.65 -66.27 -0.44
N VAL A 15 24.04 -65.05 -0.08
CA VAL A 15 24.78 -64.75 1.15
C VAL A 15 23.85 -64.11 2.17
N TYR A 16 23.87 -64.65 3.38
CA TYR A 16 23.01 -64.27 4.50
C TYR A 16 23.84 -63.94 5.74
N GLN A 17 23.36 -63.00 6.52
CA GLN A 17 23.85 -62.68 7.85
C GLN A 17 23.01 -63.43 8.87
N GLY A 18 23.63 -64.35 9.59
CA GLY A 18 23.06 -65.05 10.74
C GLY A 18 23.23 -64.27 12.05
N GLY A 19 22.75 -64.86 13.14
CA GLY A 19 22.94 -64.32 14.48
C GLY A 19 24.42 -64.07 14.80
N GLN A 20 24.70 -63.03 15.60
CA GLN A 20 26.03 -62.59 16.00
C GLN A 20 26.95 -62.19 14.83
N GLY A 21 26.39 -61.87 13.66
CA GLY A 21 27.16 -61.36 12.52
C GLY A 21 27.82 -62.43 11.65
N LYS A 22 27.54 -63.72 11.89
CA LYS A 22 28.07 -64.81 11.05
C LYS A 22 27.55 -64.68 9.62
N GLU A 23 28.41 -64.80 8.63
CA GLU A 23 27.99 -64.92 7.23
C GLU A 23 27.83 -66.38 6.83
N LEU A 24 26.72 -66.69 6.16
CA LEU A 24 26.42 -68.04 5.69
C LEU A 24 25.79 -68.05 4.30
N VAL A 25 25.88 -69.19 3.63
CA VAL A 25 25.40 -69.38 2.26
C VAL A 25 24.37 -70.49 2.23
N VAL A 26 23.31 -70.33 1.44
CA VAL A 26 22.38 -71.44 1.19
C VAL A 26 23.12 -72.56 0.47
N PHE A 27 23.06 -73.80 0.96
CA PHE A 27 23.75 -74.93 0.34
C PHE A 27 23.35 -75.08 -1.15
N PRO A 28 24.30 -75.24 -2.09
CA PRO A 28 24.00 -75.31 -3.54
C PRO A 28 22.97 -76.37 -3.94
N GLY A 29 22.93 -77.51 -3.24
CA GLY A 29 21.94 -78.57 -3.47
C GLY A 29 20.56 -78.31 -2.84
N SER A 30 20.35 -77.17 -2.19
CA SER A 30 19.05 -76.80 -1.62
C SER A 30 18.07 -76.35 -2.70
N VAL A 31 16.80 -76.70 -2.58
CA VAL A 31 15.71 -76.19 -3.43
C VAL A 31 15.58 -74.66 -3.33
N LEU A 32 16.07 -74.06 -2.24
CA LEU A 32 16.10 -72.61 -2.04
C LEU A 32 17.34 -71.93 -2.64
N PHE A 33 18.31 -72.66 -3.20
CA PHE A 33 19.46 -72.04 -3.84
C PHE A 33 19.01 -71.20 -5.04
N ASN A 34 19.38 -69.90 -5.07
CA ASN A 34 18.85 -68.87 -5.98
C ASN A 34 17.34 -68.56 -5.88
N LYS A 35 16.57 -69.26 -5.03
CA LYS A 35 15.11 -69.05 -4.83
C LYS A 35 14.74 -68.60 -3.41
N SER A 36 15.73 -68.35 -2.56
CA SER A 36 15.54 -67.97 -1.16
C SER A 36 15.07 -66.52 -1.00
N GLY A 37 14.16 -66.31 -0.05
CA GLY A 37 13.60 -65.00 0.31
C GLY A 37 14.56 -64.15 1.13
N GLN A 38 14.05 -63.04 1.68
CA GLN A 38 14.85 -62.13 2.50
C GLN A 38 15.24 -62.73 3.85
N TRP A 39 14.37 -63.55 4.43
CA TRP A 39 14.61 -64.24 5.69
C TRP A 39 14.53 -65.75 5.50
N ILE A 40 15.53 -66.44 6.05
CA ILE A 40 15.57 -67.90 6.07
C ILE A 40 15.81 -68.41 7.49
N MET A 41 15.40 -69.63 7.74
CA MET A 41 15.80 -70.44 8.89
C MET A 41 16.41 -71.73 8.37
N ALA A 42 17.51 -72.18 8.96
CA ALA A 42 18.14 -73.46 8.65
C ALA A 42 18.03 -74.42 9.84
N ALA A 43 17.67 -75.69 9.59
CA ALA A 43 17.74 -76.70 10.65
C ALA A 43 19.21 -76.96 11.05
N GLU A 44 20.13 -76.93 10.08
CA GLU A 44 21.54 -77.27 10.26
C GLU A 44 22.46 -76.22 9.63
N LEU A 45 23.53 -75.87 10.35
CA LEU A 45 24.63 -75.05 9.85
C LEU A 45 25.89 -75.92 9.81
N VAL A 46 26.48 -76.10 8.62
CA VAL A 46 27.65 -76.96 8.40
C VAL A 46 28.79 -76.14 7.80
N GLU A 47 29.94 -76.13 8.46
CA GLU A 47 31.13 -75.42 8.01
C GLU A 47 32.05 -76.37 7.23
N THR A 48 32.34 -76.02 5.97
CA THR A 48 33.32 -76.73 5.12
C THR A 48 34.25 -75.71 4.46
N SER A 49 33.99 -75.33 3.21
CA SER A 49 34.66 -74.20 2.54
C SER A 49 34.07 -72.85 2.94
N ARG A 50 32.77 -72.84 3.26
CA ARG A 50 32.02 -71.71 3.83
C ARG A 50 31.04 -72.28 4.86
N LEU A 51 30.44 -71.43 5.68
CA LEU A 51 29.33 -71.82 6.53
C LEU A 51 28.06 -71.97 5.67
N PHE A 52 27.57 -73.20 5.53
CA PHE A 52 26.40 -73.51 4.70
C PHE A 52 25.15 -73.76 5.56
N ALA A 53 24.04 -73.13 5.17
CA ALA A 53 22.70 -73.46 5.67
C ALA A 53 22.12 -74.65 4.90
N ARG A 54 21.86 -75.75 5.62
CA ARG A 54 21.19 -76.95 5.12
C ARG A 54 19.79 -77.07 5.71
N VAL A 55 18.89 -77.72 4.96
CA VAL A 55 17.48 -77.88 5.33
C VAL A 55 16.86 -76.50 5.66
N ALA A 56 16.98 -75.58 4.70
CA ALA A 56 16.55 -74.19 4.87
C ALA A 56 15.08 -73.99 4.44
N ALA A 57 14.38 -73.09 5.13
CA ALA A 57 13.02 -72.66 4.82
C ALA A 57 12.94 -71.12 4.78
N ASN A 58 12.11 -70.57 3.90
CA ASN A 58 11.75 -69.16 3.94
C ASN A 58 10.85 -68.90 5.15
N ILE A 59 11.11 -67.81 5.87
CA ILE A 59 10.30 -67.40 7.02
C ILE A 59 9.85 -65.95 6.87
N LYS A 60 8.82 -65.56 7.61
CA LYS A 60 8.44 -64.15 7.74
C LYS A 60 9.00 -63.56 9.04
N PRO A 61 9.53 -62.32 9.02
CA PRO A 61 10.10 -61.70 10.21
C PRO A 61 9.07 -61.48 11.34
N GLU A 62 7.80 -61.27 11.00
CA GLU A 62 6.69 -61.12 11.96
C GLU A 62 6.47 -62.35 12.86
N TRP A 63 6.97 -63.53 12.46
CA TRP A 63 6.90 -64.74 13.29
C TRP A 63 7.94 -64.74 14.41
N LEU A 64 9.05 -64.00 14.25
CA LEU A 64 10.21 -64.12 15.11
C LEU A 64 9.99 -63.50 16.49
N GLU A 65 9.40 -62.32 16.55
CA GLU A 65 9.17 -61.60 17.81
C GLU A 65 8.30 -62.38 18.81
N PRO A 66 7.09 -62.88 18.46
CA PRO A 66 6.26 -63.64 19.41
C PRO A 66 6.89 -64.99 19.80
N LEU A 67 7.69 -65.60 18.91
CA LEU A 67 8.37 -66.88 19.19
C LEU A 67 9.61 -66.72 20.08
N ALA A 68 10.34 -65.61 19.93
CA ALA A 68 11.58 -65.36 20.64
C ALA A 68 11.37 -64.68 22.00
N GLY A 69 10.29 -63.91 22.16
CA GLY A 69 9.87 -63.31 23.43
C GLY A 69 11.03 -62.60 24.15
N PRO A 70 11.46 -63.06 25.34
CA PRO A 70 12.54 -62.42 26.13
C PRO A 70 13.91 -62.35 25.43
N LEU A 71 14.15 -63.12 24.36
CA LEU A 71 15.41 -63.09 23.62
C LEU A 71 15.54 -61.86 22.71
N CYS A 72 14.43 -61.18 22.44
CA CYS A 72 14.42 -59.94 21.68
C CYS A 72 14.93 -58.77 22.54
N ARG A 73 15.80 -57.93 21.96
CA ARG A 73 16.23 -56.66 22.55
C ARG A 73 15.61 -55.50 21.81
N SER A 74 14.95 -54.62 22.56
CA SER A 74 14.37 -53.38 22.02
C SER A 74 15.27 -52.19 22.30
N SER A 75 15.42 -51.30 21.33
CA SER A 75 15.99 -49.96 21.48
C SER A 75 15.00 -48.93 20.99
N TYR A 76 14.95 -47.76 21.63
CA TYR A 76 14.00 -46.70 21.32
C TYR A 76 14.75 -45.44 20.89
N SER A 77 14.17 -44.70 19.94
CA SER A 77 14.78 -43.50 19.38
C SER A 77 13.71 -42.50 18.94
N ASN A 78 14.09 -41.23 18.80
CA ASN A 78 13.21 -40.15 18.36
C ASN A 78 11.88 -40.06 19.16
N PRO A 79 11.94 -39.93 20.50
CA PRO A 79 10.75 -39.68 21.31
C PRO A 79 10.18 -38.30 20.94
N ARG A 80 8.87 -38.25 20.67
CA ARG A 80 8.20 -37.03 20.20
C ARG A 80 6.71 -37.04 20.52
N TRP A 81 6.13 -35.85 20.65
CA TRP A 81 4.69 -35.69 20.77
C TRP A 81 3.97 -36.06 19.46
N GLU A 82 2.90 -36.83 19.56
CA GLU A 82 2.01 -37.12 18.44
C GLU A 82 0.62 -36.53 18.70
N LYS A 83 0.35 -35.38 18.07
CA LYS A 83 -0.88 -34.60 18.29
C LYS A 83 -2.15 -35.44 18.15
N LYS A 84 -2.27 -36.29 17.13
CA LYS A 84 -3.48 -37.09 16.87
C LYS A 84 -3.80 -38.09 17.97
N SER A 85 -2.80 -38.80 18.49
CA SER A 85 -3.01 -39.79 19.54
C SER A 85 -2.97 -39.20 20.95
N GLY A 86 -2.45 -37.97 21.08
CA GLY A 86 -2.30 -37.27 22.35
C GLY A 86 -1.30 -37.95 23.28
N LYS A 87 -0.22 -38.53 22.72
CA LYS A 87 0.79 -39.31 23.44
C LYS A 87 2.19 -38.99 22.94
N VAL A 88 3.20 -39.28 23.76
CA VAL A 88 4.59 -39.33 23.32
C VAL A 88 4.90 -40.71 22.75
N ILE A 89 5.32 -40.75 21.50
CA ILE A 89 5.70 -41.97 20.79
C ILE A 89 7.20 -41.98 20.51
N ALA A 90 7.78 -43.17 20.42
CA ALA A 90 9.15 -43.37 19.96
C ALA A 90 9.22 -44.48 18.92
N ASN A 91 10.27 -44.46 18.11
CA ASN A 91 10.56 -45.51 17.14
C ASN A 91 11.26 -46.67 17.86
N GLN A 92 10.56 -47.79 18.03
CA GLN A 92 11.09 -49.02 18.58
C GLN A 92 11.76 -49.85 17.47
N LYS A 93 13.03 -50.17 17.67
CA LYS A 93 13.78 -51.15 16.88
C LYS A 93 13.93 -52.41 17.71
N VAL A 94 13.54 -53.56 17.17
CA VAL A 94 13.65 -54.86 17.84
C VAL A 94 14.71 -55.70 17.13
N THR A 95 15.62 -56.25 17.92
CA THR A 95 16.71 -57.10 17.45
C THR A 95 16.64 -58.47 18.09
N LEU A 96 16.99 -59.50 17.33
CA LEU A 96 17.13 -60.87 17.81
C LEU A 96 18.50 -61.38 17.38
N PHE A 97 19.36 -61.71 18.35
CA PHE A 97 20.75 -62.12 18.11
C PHE A 97 21.55 -61.18 17.18
N GLY A 98 21.30 -59.86 17.26
CA GLY A 98 21.97 -58.86 16.44
C GLY A 98 21.32 -58.60 15.07
N LEU A 99 20.33 -59.40 14.67
CA LEU A 99 19.56 -59.16 13.45
C LEU A 99 18.36 -58.27 13.76
N VAL A 100 18.11 -57.28 12.89
CA VAL A 100 16.98 -56.35 13.04
C VAL A 100 15.72 -57.01 12.50
N ILE A 101 14.83 -57.43 13.40
CA ILE A 101 13.56 -58.08 13.02
C ILE A 101 12.42 -57.07 12.88
N VAL A 102 12.49 -55.95 13.62
CA VAL A 102 11.60 -54.79 13.46
C VAL A 102 12.48 -53.55 13.35
N ALA A 103 12.44 -52.90 12.19
CA ALA A 103 13.30 -51.74 11.91
C ALA A 103 12.84 -50.49 12.65
N SER A 104 11.53 -50.21 12.63
CA SER A 104 10.91 -49.06 13.29
C SER A 104 9.42 -49.30 13.49
N ARG A 105 8.99 -49.43 14.73
CA ARG A 105 7.57 -49.51 15.13
C ARG A 105 7.25 -48.36 16.08
N PRO A 106 6.23 -47.53 15.81
CA PRO A 106 5.81 -46.50 16.76
C PRO A 106 5.25 -47.18 18.01
N THR A 107 5.81 -46.85 19.18
CA THR A 107 5.41 -47.38 20.49
C THR A 107 5.18 -46.23 21.46
N ASN A 108 4.22 -46.38 22.37
CA ASN A 108 3.98 -45.42 23.45
C ASN A 108 5.20 -45.38 24.39
N TYR A 109 5.93 -44.25 24.35
CA TYR A 109 7.21 -44.12 25.02
C TYR A 109 7.08 -44.12 26.55
N ALA A 110 6.00 -43.55 27.06
CA ALA A 110 5.77 -43.41 28.50
C ALA A 110 5.53 -44.75 29.23
N ARG A 111 5.18 -45.82 28.50
CA ARG A 111 4.82 -47.12 29.08
C ARG A 111 5.97 -48.13 29.16
N ILE A 112 7.16 -47.78 28.69
CA ILE A 112 8.28 -48.72 28.58
C ILE A 112 8.92 -48.96 29.95
N ASN A 113 9.36 -47.90 30.63
CA ASN A 113 9.90 -47.94 31.98
C ASN A 113 9.83 -46.55 32.64
N ASP A 114 10.30 -46.42 33.88
CA ASP A 114 10.25 -45.15 34.61
C ASP A 114 11.09 -44.04 33.99
N LYS A 115 12.27 -44.37 33.43
CA LYS A 115 13.12 -43.38 32.76
C LYS A 115 12.42 -42.79 31.54
N THR A 116 11.87 -43.62 30.68
CA THR A 116 11.16 -43.15 29.48
C THR A 116 9.85 -42.44 29.83
N ARG A 117 9.23 -42.75 30.98
CA ARG A 117 8.06 -42.03 31.50
C ARG A 117 8.38 -40.60 31.90
N VAL A 118 9.50 -40.39 32.59
CA VAL A 118 9.97 -39.04 32.96
C VAL A 118 10.31 -38.22 31.71
N GLU A 119 11.04 -38.81 30.76
CA GLU A 119 11.34 -38.16 29.48
C GLU A 119 10.07 -37.85 28.67
N ALA A 120 9.09 -38.77 28.65
CA ALA A 120 7.81 -38.56 28.00
C ALA A 120 7.00 -37.44 28.66
N ARG A 121 7.03 -37.33 29.99
CA ARG A 121 6.41 -36.22 30.71
C ARG A 121 7.00 -34.88 30.28
N GLN A 122 8.32 -34.80 30.17
CA GLN A 122 8.98 -33.57 29.74
C GLN A 122 8.49 -33.13 28.36
N ILE A 123 8.56 -34.03 27.38
CA ILE A 123 8.08 -33.79 26.00
C ILE A 123 6.59 -33.44 25.97
N PHE A 124 5.77 -34.08 26.81
CA PHE A 124 4.35 -33.79 26.92
C PHE A 124 4.08 -32.36 27.39
N ILE A 125 4.76 -31.91 28.45
CA ILE A 125 4.55 -30.55 28.96
C ILE A 125 5.03 -29.51 27.94
N GLU A 126 6.23 -29.68 27.39
CA GLU A 126 6.82 -28.76 26.41
C GLU A 126 5.95 -28.65 25.15
N SER A 127 5.64 -29.76 24.49
CA SER A 127 4.89 -29.73 23.23
C SER A 127 3.39 -29.54 23.43
N ALA A 128 2.77 -30.30 24.32
CA ALA A 128 1.31 -30.31 24.42
C ALA A 128 0.76 -29.09 25.18
N LEU A 129 1.44 -28.65 26.23
CA LEU A 129 0.94 -27.59 27.12
C LEU A 129 1.59 -26.23 26.84
N VAL A 130 2.92 -26.15 26.78
CA VAL A 130 3.62 -24.88 26.53
C VAL A 130 3.42 -24.43 25.08
N GLN A 131 3.68 -25.30 24.11
CA GLN A 131 3.47 -25.00 22.67
C GLN A 131 2.00 -25.16 22.21
N GLY A 132 1.09 -25.56 23.10
CA GLY A 132 -0.35 -25.67 22.81
C GLY A 132 -0.73 -26.76 21.80
N GLU A 133 0.06 -27.82 21.65
CA GLU A 133 -0.21 -28.88 20.67
C GLU A 133 -1.16 -29.99 21.16
N LEU A 134 -1.85 -29.80 22.30
CA LEU A 134 -2.81 -30.74 22.85
C LEU A 134 -4.16 -30.67 22.11
N PRO A 135 -4.67 -31.79 21.55
CA PRO A 135 -5.97 -31.77 20.89
C PRO A 135 -7.14 -31.72 21.89
N GLY A 136 -8.10 -30.84 21.66
CA GLY A 136 -9.31 -30.68 22.47
C GLY A 136 -9.47 -29.25 22.96
N SER A 137 -10.54 -28.99 23.71
CA SER A 137 -10.78 -27.71 24.38
C SER A 137 -10.59 -27.91 25.89
N TYR A 138 -9.72 -27.10 26.46
CA TYR A 138 -9.32 -27.16 27.87
C TYR A 138 -9.27 -25.72 28.38
N ARG A 139 -10.12 -25.38 29.35
CA ARG A 139 -10.32 -23.97 29.77
C ARG A 139 -9.03 -23.35 30.31
N PHE A 140 -8.28 -24.09 31.13
CA PHE A 140 -7.01 -23.62 31.67
C PHE A 140 -5.97 -23.39 30.56
N LEU A 141 -5.92 -24.27 29.55
CA LEU A 141 -4.94 -24.19 28.47
C LEU A 141 -5.26 -23.03 27.53
N GLU A 142 -6.53 -22.86 27.16
CA GLU A 142 -7.00 -21.71 26.36
C GLU A 142 -6.73 -20.39 27.07
N HIS A 143 -6.96 -20.33 28.38
CA HIS A 143 -6.61 -19.18 29.22
C HIS A 143 -5.11 -18.92 29.22
N ASN A 144 -4.29 -19.94 29.54
CA ASN A 144 -2.84 -19.79 29.67
C ASN A 144 -2.19 -19.39 28.33
N LEU A 145 -2.56 -20.05 27.23
CA LEU A 145 -2.07 -19.71 25.90
C LEU A 145 -2.54 -18.32 25.46
N GLY A 146 -3.79 -17.95 25.74
CA GLY A 146 -4.29 -16.61 25.47
C GLY A 146 -3.58 -15.54 26.28
N LEU A 147 -3.21 -15.84 27.52
CA LEU A 147 -2.42 -14.96 28.38
C LEU A 147 -1.02 -14.78 27.79
N VAL A 148 -0.31 -15.85 27.45
CA VAL A 148 1.00 -15.79 26.79
C VAL A 148 0.92 -14.99 25.48
N GLU A 149 -0.03 -15.31 24.59
CA GLU A 149 -0.22 -14.61 23.31
C GLU A 149 -0.51 -13.11 23.51
N SER A 150 -1.26 -12.75 24.56
CA SER A 150 -1.54 -11.34 24.88
C SER A 150 -0.28 -10.56 25.25
N PHE A 151 0.63 -11.18 26.01
CA PHE A 151 1.90 -10.57 26.40
C PHE A 151 2.95 -10.61 25.29
N GLU A 152 2.95 -11.62 24.42
CA GLU A 152 3.76 -11.63 23.19
C GLU A 152 3.39 -10.44 22.30
N LYS A 153 2.08 -10.16 22.15
CA LYS A 153 1.59 -8.97 21.44
C LYS A 153 2.04 -7.66 22.12
N ILE A 154 2.22 -7.65 23.44
CA ILE A 154 2.75 -6.49 24.16
C ILE A 154 4.25 -6.33 23.90
N GLU A 155 5.03 -7.41 23.93
CA GLU A 155 6.46 -7.41 23.58
C GLU A 155 6.68 -6.91 22.15
N ASP A 156 5.89 -7.40 21.20
CA ASP A 156 5.97 -7.00 19.80
C ASP A 156 5.58 -5.53 19.60
N ARG A 157 4.55 -5.04 20.30
CA ARG A 157 4.16 -3.62 20.31
C ARG A 157 5.28 -2.74 20.86
N MET A 158 5.80 -3.07 22.03
CA MET A 158 6.83 -2.28 22.71
C MET A 158 8.24 -2.49 22.16
N ARG A 159 8.41 -3.45 21.23
CA ARG A 159 9.71 -3.88 20.70
C ARG A 159 10.71 -4.20 21.80
N GLN A 160 10.25 -4.86 22.87
CA GLN A 160 11.04 -5.23 24.03
C GLN A 160 10.88 -6.73 24.29
N ARG A 161 12.00 -7.47 24.29
CA ARG A 161 12.05 -8.88 24.70
C ARG A 161 12.27 -8.98 26.20
N GLY A 162 11.78 -10.07 26.80
CA GLY A 162 12.00 -10.38 28.22
C GLY A 162 10.99 -9.72 29.15
N VAL A 163 9.81 -9.34 28.63
CA VAL A 163 8.62 -9.11 29.44
C VAL A 163 8.06 -10.46 29.89
N LEU A 164 8.07 -11.44 28.99
CA LEU A 164 7.64 -12.82 29.25
C LEU A 164 8.76 -13.68 29.84
N VAL A 165 8.39 -14.63 30.69
CA VAL A 165 9.26 -15.75 31.09
C VAL A 165 9.52 -16.68 29.91
N ASP A 166 10.64 -17.41 29.95
CA ASP A 166 10.98 -18.37 28.89
C ASP A 166 10.16 -19.67 28.97
N ASP A 167 10.18 -20.44 27.88
CA ASP A 167 9.48 -21.74 27.76
C ASP A 167 9.86 -22.70 28.90
N TYR A 168 11.10 -22.64 29.38
CA TYR A 168 11.57 -23.49 30.47
C TYR A 168 10.91 -23.13 31.81
N THR A 169 10.66 -21.85 32.07
CA THR A 169 9.94 -21.38 33.25
C THR A 169 8.46 -21.78 33.17
N LEU A 170 7.82 -21.64 32.01
CA LEU A 170 6.45 -22.15 31.79
C LEU A 170 6.37 -23.67 31.99
N TYR A 171 7.34 -24.40 31.46
CA TYR A 171 7.50 -25.82 31.70
C TYR A 171 7.55 -26.14 33.20
N LYS A 172 8.39 -25.41 33.96
CA LYS A 172 8.52 -25.62 35.41
C LYS A 172 7.25 -25.34 36.19
N LEU A 173 6.46 -24.34 35.78
CA LEU A 173 5.16 -24.07 36.39
C LEU A 173 4.22 -25.27 36.22
N TYR A 174 4.10 -25.80 35.01
CA TYR A 174 3.30 -27.01 34.76
C TYR A 174 3.86 -28.24 35.49
N ASP A 175 5.18 -28.45 35.46
CA ASP A 175 5.83 -29.60 36.09
C ASP A 175 5.60 -29.63 37.61
N ASN A 176 5.60 -28.45 38.26
CA ASN A 176 5.32 -28.32 39.69
C ASN A 176 3.83 -28.49 40.03
N ARG A 177 2.91 -28.17 39.11
CA ARG A 177 1.45 -28.21 39.33
C ARG A 177 0.79 -29.53 38.94
N LEU A 178 1.43 -30.33 38.09
CA LEU A 178 0.93 -31.62 37.60
C LEU A 178 1.47 -32.79 38.43
N ASP A 179 0.64 -33.81 38.69
CA ASP A 179 1.11 -35.06 39.29
C ASP A 179 2.21 -35.72 38.44
N PRO A 180 3.24 -36.39 39.02
CA PRO A 180 4.35 -37.01 38.30
C PRO A 180 3.96 -38.09 37.27
N TYR A 181 2.72 -38.57 37.31
CA TYR A 181 2.18 -39.58 36.41
C TYR A 181 1.43 -39.01 35.21
N VAL A 182 1.33 -37.68 35.09
CA VAL A 182 0.74 -37.01 33.93
C VAL A 182 1.80 -36.85 32.83
N HIS A 183 1.63 -37.56 31.72
CA HIS A 183 2.59 -37.63 30.61
C HIS A 183 1.94 -37.79 29.23
N ASP A 184 0.61 -37.79 29.17
CA ASP A 184 -0.18 -37.89 27.94
C ASP A 184 -1.57 -37.29 28.16
N ARG A 185 -2.36 -37.16 27.09
CA ARG A 185 -3.72 -36.61 27.17
C ARG A 185 -4.63 -37.44 28.09
N ALA A 186 -4.47 -38.76 28.11
CA ALA A 186 -5.34 -39.64 28.88
C ALA A 186 -5.10 -39.51 30.39
N SER A 187 -3.84 -39.44 30.80
CA SER A 187 -3.40 -39.18 32.17
C SER A 187 -3.77 -37.76 32.61
N LEU A 188 -3.63 -36.75 31.75
CA LEU A 188 -4.13 -35.39 32.03
C LEU A 188 -5.64 -35.38 32.25
N ASN A 189 -6.43 -35.97 31.35
CA ASN A 189 -7.89 -36.03 31.50
C ASN A 189 -8.31 -36.74 32.79
N ARG A 190 -7.54 -37.73 33.25
CA ARG A 190 -7.78 -38.40 34.54
C ARG A 190 -7.46 -37.46 35.71
N PHE A 191 -6.34 -36.75 35.63
CA PHE A 191 -5.92 -35.77 36.64
C PHE A 191 -6.96 -34.64 36.79
N LEU A 192 -7.49 -34.11 35.68
CA LEU A 192 -8.49 -33.03 35.67
C LEU A 192 -9.87 -33.42 36.22
N LYS A 193 -10.17 -34.71 36.41
CA LYS A 193 -11.47 -35.14 36.99
C LYS A 193 -11.62 -34.74 38.46
N GLN A 194 -10.53 -34.47 39.17
CA GLN A 194 -10.58 -33.98 40.55
C GLN A 194 -10.83 -32.46 40.54
N ARG A 195 -11.82 -32.01 41.31
CA ARG A 195 -12.44 -30.68 41.20
C ARG A 195 -11.49 -29.48 41.35
N ASP A 196 -10.36 -29.66 42.02
CA ASP A 196 -9.39 -28.58 42.30
C ASP A 196 -8.15 -28.62 41.40
N ASN A 197 -7.92 -29.72 40.68
CA ASN A 197 -6.72 -29.88 39.87
C ASN A 197 -6.70 -28.98 38.64
N GLU A 198 -7.85 -28.75 38.00
CA GLU A 198 -7.94 -27.84 36.86
C GLU A 198 -7.69 -26.38 37.28
N LYS A 199 -8.21 -25.96 38.44
CA LYS A 199 -8.03 -24.59 38.95
C LYS A 199 -6.55 -24.27 39.20
N ASN A 200 -5.78 -25.24 39.71
CA ASN A 200 -4.36 -25.07 39.99
C ASN A 200 -3.51 -24.89 38.72
N LEU A 201 -4.02 -25.27 37.54
CA LEU A 201 -3.31 -25.12 36.27
C LEU A 201 -3.49 -23.75 35.61
N PHE A 202 -4.43 -22.93 36.06
CA PHE A 202 -4.57 -21.56 35.57
C PHE A 202 -3.36 -20.71 35.98
N MET A 203 -2.76 -20.02 35.03
CA MET A 203 -1.69 -19.07 35.24
C MET A 203 -2.27 -17.66 35.43
N ASP A 204 -1.65 -16.91 36.33
CA ASP A 204 -1.89 -15.48 36.50
C ASP A 204 -0.79 -14.67 35.78
N GLU A 205 -1.00 -13.38 35.58
CA GLU A 205 -0.01 -12.46 35.00
C GLU A 205 1.36 -12.53 35.70
N LYS A 206 1.36 -12.57 37.04
CA LYS A 206 2.59 -12.68 37.85
C LYS A 206 3.40 -13.96 37.61
N ASP A 207 2.77 -15.01 37.08
CA ASP A 207 3.44 -16.28 36.82
C ASP A 207 4.26 -16.22 35.53
N ILE A 208 3.88 -15.33 34.60
CA ILE A 208 4.44 -15.29 33.24
C ILE A 208 5.20 -14.00 32.91
N ILE A 209 5.13 -12.97 33.76
CA ILE A 209 5.79 -11.67 33.56
C ILE A 209 7.07 -11.59 34.38
N LEU A 210 8.17 -11.18 33.73
CA LEU A 210 9.43 -10.80 34.38
C LEU A 210 9.48 -9.32 34.79
N GLN A 211 8.87 -8.45 33.98
CA GLN A 211 8.82 -7.01 34.20
C GLN A 211 7.44 -6.46 33.84
N THR A 212 6.76 -5.82 34.80
CA THR A 212 5.49 -5.14 34.51
C THR A 212 5.76 -3.94 33.60
N PRO A 213 5.11 -3.84 32.43
CA PRO A 213 5.22 -2.65 31.58
C PRO A 213 4.72 -1.41 32.32
N GLU A 214 5.37 -0.26 32.13
CA GLU A 214 4.90 1.01 32.68
C GLU A 214 3.48 1.34 32.21
N SER A 215 2.59 1.64 33.16
CA SER A 215 1.19 2.00 32.90
C SER A 215 1.09 3.17 31.90
N GLY A 216 0.30 3.00 30.84
CA GLY A 216 0.07 4.01 29.80
C GLY A 216 0.85 3.83 28.50
N ARG A 217 1.91 3.00 28.46
CA ARG A 217 2.62 2.72 27.19
C ARG A 217 1.74 2.05 26.14
N LEU A 218 0.76 1.24 26.53
CA LEU A 218 -0.07 0.48 25.59
C LEU A 218 -0.99 1.35 24.73
N SER A 219 -1.47 2.49 25.25
CA SER A 219 -2.29 3.44 24.46
C SER A 219 -1.49 4.11 23.34
N ASP A 220 -0.16 4.15 23.46
CA ASP A 220 0.74 4.66 22.42
C ASP A 220 0.95 3.66 21.27
N PHE A 221 0.45 2.43 21.41
CA PHE A 221 0.48 1.38 20.38
C PHE A 221 -0.94 0.86 20.08
N PRO A 222 -1.79 1.69 19.45
CA PRO A 222 -3.19 1.35 19.21
C PRO A 222 -3.37 0.26 18.16
N GLU A 223 -4.39 -0.58 18.34
CA GLU A 223 -4.76 -1.62 17.35
C GLU A 223 -5.48 -1.05 16.12
N GLU A 224 -5.98 0.19 16.23
CA GLU A 224 -6.66 0.89 15.15
C GLU A 224 -6.20 2.36 15.10
N LEU A 225 -5.98 2.87 13.88
CA LEU A 225 -5.66 4.28 13.64
C LEU A 225 -6.85 4.99 12.98
N PRO A 226 -7.30 6.15 13.50
CA PRO A 226 -8.35 6.93 12.87
C PRO A 226 -7.80 7.74 11.69
N ILE A 227 -8.28 7.46 10.49
CA ILE A 227 -8.00 8.22 9.26
C ILE A 227 -9.27 8.96 8.85
N ASN A 228 -9.34 10.25 9.18
CA ASN A 228 -10.51 11.10 8.87
C ASN A 228 -11.83 10.46 9.32
N ASP A 229 -12.62 9.93 8.38
CA ASP A 229 -13.96 9.39 8.61
C ASP A 229 -13.97 7.86 8.85
N PHE A 230 -12.81 7.18 8.87
CA PHE A 230 -12.73 5.72 9.06
C PHE A 230 -11.53 5.31 9.93
N THR A 231 -11.48 4.04 10.33
CA THR A 231 -10.34 3.46 11.04
C THR A 231 -9.65 2.39 10.20
N VAL A 232 -8.34 2.26 10.36
CA VAL A 232 -7.54 1.18 9.77
C VAL A 232 -6.94 0.33 10.88
N LYS A 233 -6.88 -0.98 10.66
CA LYS A 233 -6.28 -1.90 11.64
C LYS A 233 -4.77 -1.86 11.57
N VAL A 234 -4.14 -1.96 12.72
CA VAL A 234 -2.69 -1.96 12.90
C VAL A 234 -2.27 -3.25 13.58
N SER A 235 -1.16 -3.82 13.13
CA SER A 235 -0.49 -4.93 13.78
C SER A 235 0.99 -4.63 13.95
N TYR A 236 1.58 -5.24 14.98
CA TYR A 236 2.96 -5.00 15.38
C TYR A 236 3.73 -6.31 15.31
N SER A 237 5.00 -6.24 14.92
CA SER A 237 5.93 -7.36 14.98
C SER A 237 7.29 -6.85 15.41
N PHE A 238 7.95 -7.55 16.34
CA PHE A 238 9.33 -7.28 16.69
C PHE A 238 10.25 -8.40 16.19
N ASN A 239 10.53 -8.40 14.89
CA ASN A 239 11.37 -9.41 14.25
C ASN A 239 12.44 -8.73 13.38
N PRO A 240 13.52 -8.19 13.99
CA PRO A 240 14.56 -7.46 13.27
C PRO A 240 15.10 -8.26 12.09
N GLY A 241 15.07 -7.65 10.89
CA GLY A 241 15.49 -8.28 9.63
C GLY A 241 14.37 -8.94 8.82
N SER A 242 13.16 -9.03 9.37
CA SER A 242 11.94 -9.38 8.61
C SER A 242 11.36 -8.15 7.91
N ASP A 243 10.78 -8.36 6.73
CA ASP A 243 10.05 -7.31 6.00
C ASP A 243 8.83 -6.78 6.80
N GLU A 244 8.25 -7.59 7.68
CA GLU A 244 7.08 -7.24 8.49
C GLU A 244 7.45 -6.58 9.84
N ASP A 245 8.75 -6.36 10.12
CA ASP A 245 9.21 -5.75 11.37
C ASP A 245 8.66 -4.32 11.56
N GLY A 246 8.21 -4.01 12.78
CA GLY A 246 7.63 -2.73 13.15
C GLY A 246 6.11 -2.70 12.98
N VAL A 247 5.61 -1.63 12.34
CA VAL A 247 4.17 -1.32 12.29
C VAL A 247 3.61 -1.71 10.92
N THR A 248 2.65 -2.63 10.91
CA THR A 248 1.88 -2.98 9.72
C THR A 248 0.49 -2.35 9.76
N VAL A 249 0.15 -1.56 8.74
CA VAL A 249 -1.19 -0.99 8.57
C VAL A 249 -1.96 -1.76 7.51
N LYS A 250 -3.15 -2.24 7.88
CA LYS A 250 -4.03 -3.03 7.01
C LYS A 250 -5.04 -2.13 6.33
N ILE A 251 -4.90 -1.95 5.02
CA ILE A 251 -5.73 -1.05 4.21
C ILE A 251 -6.60 -1.88 3.28
N PRO A 252 -7.95 -1.81 3.42
CA PRO A 252 -8.84 -2.38 2.42
C PRO A 252 -8.63 -1.73 1.05
N LEU A 253 -8.63 -2.53 -0.03
CA LEU A 253 -8.42 -2.03 -1.40
C LEU A 253 -9.37 -0.87 -1.76
N ASP A 254 -10.62 -0.97 -1.32
CA ASP A 254 -11.66 0.05 -1.56
C ASP A 254 -11.34 1.41 -0.94
N LEU A 255 -10.51 1.44 0.10
CA LEU A 255 -10.12 2.67 0.81
C LEU A 255 -8.81 3.25 0.35
N LEU A 256 -8.03 2.54 -0.48
CA LEU A 256 -6.66 2.94 -0.81
C LEU A 256 -6.55 4.35 -1.41
N ASP A 257 -7.48 4.75 -2.29
CA ASP A 257 -7.50 6.09 -2.91
C ASP A 257 -7.97 7.19 -1.95
N HIS A 258 -8.59 6.81 -0.84
CA HIS A 258 -9.13 7.75 0.14
C HIS A 258 -8.14 7.99 1.29
N VAL A 259 -7.00 7.32 1.27
CA VAL A 259 -5.95 7.45 2.29
C VAL A 259 -4.84 8.35 1.75
N SER A 260 -4.49 9.39 2.51
CA SER A 260 -3.32 10.21 2.22
C SER A 260 -2.05 9.55 2.78
N PRO A 261 -0.98 9.38 1.98
CA PRO A 261 0.30 8.86 2.47
C PRO A 261 0.91 9.71 3.60
N GLU A 262 0.63 11.02 3.61
CA GLU A 262 1.15 11.96 4.60
C GLU A 262 0.72 11.59 6.03
N PHE A 263 -0.47 11.00 6.19
CA PHE A 263 -0.96 10.54 7.48
C PHE A 263 -0.03 9.51 8.12
N PHE A 264 0.57 8.62 7.31
CA PHE A 264 1.44 7.55 7.80
C PHE A 264 2.87 8.00 8.08
N GLU A 265 3.23 9.24 7.73
CA GLU A 265 4.49 9.82 8.17
C GLU A 265 4.57 9.87 9.70
N TRP A 266 3.42 10.04 10.38
CA TRP A 266 3.29 10.07 11.84
C TRP A 266 3.52 8.73 12.53
N LEU A 267 3.42 7.60 11.79
CA LEU A 267 3.51 6.25 12.35
C LEU A 267 2.49 6.05 13.48
N VAL A 268 2.91 5.54 14.64
CA VAL A 268 2.12 5.39 15.86
C VAL A 268 2.76 6.22 16.98
N PRO A 269 2.01 6.67 18.00
CA PRO A 269 2.52 7.58 19.02
C PRO A 269 3.77 7.02 19.73
N GLY A 270 3.79 5.72 20.02
CA GLY A 270 4.86 5.07 20.78
C GLY A 270 6.21 5.01 20.07
N LEU A 271 6.24 5.14 18.74
CA LEU A 271 7.47 5.17 17.94
C LEU A 271 7.80 6.57 17.41
N LEU A 272 6.93 7.55 17.63
CA LEU A 272 7.09 8.89 17.07
C LEU A 272 8.30 9.61 17.65
N ALA A 273 8.54 9.51 18.96
CA ALA A 273 9.69 10.13 19.61
C ALA A 273 11.03 9.55 19.08
N GLU A 274 11.09 8.23 18.89
CA GLU A 274 12.26 7.55 18.30
C GLU A 274 12.49 8.01 16.86
N LYS A 275 11.42 8.04 16.05
CA LYS A 275 11.46 8.53 14.67
C LYS A 275 11.95 9.97 14.57
N ILE A 276 11.42 10.87 15.39
CA ILE A 276 11.85 12.28 15.42
C ILE A 276 13.31 12.38 15.85
N SER A 277 13.72 11.66 16.90
CA SER A 277 15.13 11.63 17.34
C SER A 277 16.06 11.15 16.22
N PHE A 278 15.68 10.10 15.47
CA PHE A 278 16.44 9.62 14.32
C PHE A 278 16.54 10.69 13.21
N LEU A 279 15.41 11.30 12.85
CA LEU A 279 15.34 12.35 11.84
C LEU A 279 16.25 13.54 12.20
N LEU A 280 16.19 14.01 13.45
CA LEU A 280 17.03 15.11 13.94
C LEU A 280 18.52 14.73 13.94
N LYS A 281 18.87 13.49 14.31
CA LYS A 281 20.26 12.99 14.26
C LYS A 281 20.80 12.94 12.84
N GLY A 282 19.98 12.63 11.84
CA GLY A 282 20.43 12.55 10.44
C GLY A 282 20.44 13.89 9.70
N LEU A 283 20.03 15.00 10.33
CA LEU A 283 20.14 16.34 9.74
C LEU A 283 21.60 16.74 9.44
N PRO A 284 21.83 17.63 8.46
CA PRO A 284 23.15 18.20 8.18
C PRO A 284 23.83 18.77 9.43
N LYS A 285 25.16 18.60 9.53
CA LYS A 285 25.95 18.93 10.74
C LYS A 285 25.76 20.37 11.22
N ASN A 286 25.61 21.33 10.30
CA ASN A 286 25.40 22.75 10.60
C ASN A 286 24.02 23.03 11.23
N ILE A 287 22.99 22.28 10.84
CA ILE A 287 21.63 22.37 11.39
C ILE A 287 21.57 21.61 12.71
N ARG A 288 22.05 20.36 12.73
CA ARG A 288 21.99 19.48 13.89
C ARG A 288 22.63 20.09 15.14
N LYS A 289 23.75 20.82 14.98
CA LYS A 289 24.43 21.52 16.10
C LYS A 289 23.54 22.53 16.83
N GLN A 290 22.58 23.13 16.15
CA GLN A 290 21.66 24.13 16.72
C GLN A 290 20.49 23.49 17.48
N LEU A 291 20.36 22.16 17.41
CA LEU A 291 19.27 21.36 18.01
C LEU A 291 19.81 20.38 19.06
N ILE A 292 21.05 20.58 19.54
CA ILE A 292 21.64 19.80 20.62
C ILE A 292 21.18 20.42 21.96
N PRO A 293 20.74 19.61 22.95
CA PRO A 293 20.75 18.14 23.00
C PRO A 293 19.60 17.46 22.23
N ILE A 294 19.95 16.60 21.25
CA ILE A 294 18.96 16.04 20.30
C ILE A 294 17.85 15.24 20.98
N GLN A 295 18.15 14.47 22.03
CA GLN A 295 17.13 13.68 22.73
C GLN A 295 16.12 14.57 23.45
N GLN A 296 16.59 15.63 24.11
CA GLN A 296 15.73 16.59 24.79
C GLN A 296 14.89 17.37 23.77
N THR A 297 15.52 17.87 22.71
CA THR A 297 14.82 18.59 21.62
C THR A 297 13.78 17.70 20.93
N ALA A 298 14.07 16.41 20.71
CA ALA A 298 13.09 15.47 20.16
C ALA A 298 11.88 15.32 21.08
N ALA A 299 12.08 15.16 22.40
CA ALA A 299 11.00 15.04 23.37
C ALA A 299 10.13 16.32 23.45
N GLU A 300 10.77 17.49 23.50
CA GLU A 300 10.10 18.81 23.51
C GLU A 300 9.28 19.08 22.24
N ILE A 301 9.81 18.70 21.07
CA ILE A 301 9.08 18.82 19.81
C ILE A 301 7.90 17.85 19.81
N THR A 302 8.12 16.59 20.18
CA THR A 302 7.08 15.53 20.14
C THR A 302 5.87 15.91 21.00
N SER A 303 6.09 16.42 22.21
CA SER A 303 5.00 16.83 23.12
C SER A 303 4.20 18.04 22.63
N GLY A 304 4.79 18.88 21.77
CA GLY A 304 4.13 20.05 21.20
C GLY A 304 3.34 19.77 19.91
N LEU A 305 3.40 18.55 19.35
CA LEU A 305 2.75 18.23 18.08
C LEU A 305 1.29 17.81 18.27
N SER A 306 0.43 18.28 17.37
CA SER A 306 -0.93 17.74 17.19
C SER A 306 -0.85 16.57 16.22
N LEU A 307 -1.04 15.35 16.72
CA LEU A 307 -0.91 14.12 15.94
C LEU A 307 -1.89 14.07 14.76
N TYR A 308 -1.46 13.42 13.68
CA TYR A 308 -2.29 13.05 12.52
C TYR A 308 -2.91 14.23 11.76
N GLN A 309 -2.33 15.42 11.87
CA GLN A 309 -2.76 16.61 11.12
C GLN A 309 -1.78 16.95 10.01
N GLY A 310 -2.12 16.58 8.77
CA GLY A 310 -1.29 16.80 7.58
C GLY A 310 0.05 16.06 7.64
N SER A 311 1.07 16.56 6.94
CA SER A 311 2.42 15.99 6.94
C SER A 311 3.18 16.20 8.27
N LEU A 312 3.81 15.12 8.77
CA LEU A 312 4.70 15.15 9.95
C LEU A 312 5.84 16.16 9.73
N TYR A 313 6.52 16.11 8.59
CA TYR A 313 7.69 16.96 8.38
C TYR A 313 7.32 18.44 8.32
N ARG A 314 6.16 18.81 7.73
CA ARG A 314 5.67 20.19 7.79
C ARG A 314 5.42 20.64 9.22
N ALA A 315 4.84 19.76 10.04
CA ALA A 315 4.62 20.03 11.45
C ALA A 315 5.95 20.20 12.21
N LEU A 316 6.94 19.34 11.95
CA LEU A 316 8.29 19.44 12.51
C LEU A 316 8.99 20.73 12.09
N GLU A 317 8.98 21.07 10.79
CA GLU A 317 9.59 22.29 10.26
C GLU A 317 8.98 23.55 10.89
N LYS A 318 7.65 23.60 11.01
CA LYS A 318 6.94 24.69 11.67
C LYS A 318 7.30 24.77 13.16
N MET A 319 7.34 23.63 13.86
CA MET A 319 7.67 23.60 15.29
C MET A 319 9.11 24.03 15.56
N ILE A 320 10.06 23.49 14.79
CA ILE A 320 11.49 23.80 14.91
C ILE A 320 11.74 25.26 14.57
N PHE A 321 11.10 25.80 13.53
CA PHE A 321 11.22 27.22 13.22
C PHE A 321 10.60 28.12 14.31
N LYS A 322 9.48 27.70 14.90
CA LYS A 322 8.83 28.44 15.99
C LYS A 322 9.70 28.51 17.24
N GLN A 323 10.28 27.39 17.66
CA GLN A 323 11.04 27.28 18.91
C GLN A 323 12.51 27.68 18.76
N PHE A 324 13.19 27.21 17.72
CA PHE A 324 14.65 27.36 17.56
C PHE A 324 15.06 28.36 16.47
N ARG A 325 14.09 28.90 15.71
CA ARG A 325 14.34 29.81 14.55
C ARG A 325 15.22 29.19 13.46
N VAL A 326 15.32 27.87 13.42
CA VAL A 326 16.06 27.12 12.40
C VAL A 326 15.11 26.76 11.26
N ARG A 327 15.50 27.08 10.03
CA ARG A 327 14.77 26.64 8.83
C ARG A 327 15.38 25.35 8.29
N ILE A 328 14.54 24.34 8.13
CA ILE A 328 14.91 23.05 7.55
C ILE A 328 14.11 22.91 6.24
N ALA A 329 14.79 22.58 5.16
CA ALA A 329 14.16 22.25 3.89
C ALA A 329 13.82 20.76 3.84
N ARG A 330 12.76 20.38 3.10
CA ARG A 330 12.28 18.99 3.03
C ARG A 330 13.39 18.00 2.62
N SER A 331 14.24 18.36 1.67
CA SER A 331 15.36 17.55 1.17
C SER A 331 16.51 17.36 2.18
N GLN A 332 16.51 18.08 3.30
CA GLN A 332 17.51 17.91 4.35
C GLN A 332 17.14 16.81 5.34
N TRP A 333 15.91 16.32 5.31
CA TRP A 333 15.48 15.21 6.15
C TRP A 333 16.00 13.88 5.62
N PRO A 334 16.51 13.00 6.49
CA PRO A 334 17.09 11.71 6.10
C PRO A 334 16.00 10.63 5.93
N ALA A 335 14.91 10.91 5.19
CA ALA A 335 13.74 10.02 5.09
C ALA A 335 14.12 8.61 4.58
N ASP A 336 14.97 8.54 3.55
CA ASP A 336 15.42 7.28 2.94
C ASP A 336 16.34 6.46 3.83
N LYS A 337 16.83 7.05 4.93
CA LYS A 337 17.72 6.38 5.90
C LYS A 337 16.99 5.90 7.15
N LEU A 338 15.68 6.12 7.25
CA LEU A 338 14.90 5.64 8.39
C LEU A 338 15.02 4.11 8.52
N PRO A 339 15.29 3.56 9.71
CA PRO A 339 15.16 2.13 9.95
C PRO A 339 13.77 1.62 9.54
N ASP A 340 13.69 0.37 9.10
CA ASP A 340 12.44 -0.21 8.59
C ASP A 340 11.31 -0.17 9.62
N HIS A 341 11.61 -0.42 10.90
CA HIS A 341 10.60 -0.37 11.96
C HIS A 341 10.04 1.03 12.25
N LEU A 342 10.68 2.10 11.75
CA LEU A 342 10.19 3.48 11.83
C LEU A 342 9.45 3.93 10.56
N ARG A 343 9.21 2.99 9.64
CA ARG A 343 8.36 3.15 8.45
C ARG A 343 7.17 2.21 8.57
N VAL A 344 6.01 2.67 8.12
CA VAL A 344 4.83 1.81 8.03
C VAL A 344 5.05 0.75 6.96
N TYR A 345 4.69 -0.49 7.26
CA TYR A 345 4.49 -1.56 6.28
C TYR A 345 3.01 -1.59 5.89
N PHE A 346 2.68 -1.29 4.65
CA PHE A 346 1.30 -1.29 4.17
C PHE A 346 0.91 -2.68 3.71
N LEU A 347 -0.22 -3.19 4.19
CA LEU A 347 -0.81 -4.45 3.77
C LEU A 347 -2.17 -4.18 3.14
N VAL A 348 -2.27 -4.33 1.82
CA VAL A 348 -3.52 -4.15 1.08
C VAL A 348 -4.32 -5.46 1.07
N LEU A 349 -5.58 -5.38 1.48
CA LEU A 349 -6.48 -6.52 1.62
C LEU A 349 -7.65 -6.43 0.64
N ASP A 350 -8.12 -7.58 0.16
CA ASP A 350 -9.39 -7.67 -0.56
C ASP A 350 -10.62 -7.60 0.38
N SER A 351 -11.82 -7.67 -0.18
CA SER A 351 -13.09 -7.68 0.56
C SER A 351 -13.27 -8.89 1.50
N HIS A 352 -12.46 -9.94 1.35
CA HIS A 352 -12.45 -11.14 2.18
C HIS A 352 -11.30 -11.15 3.21
N GLY A 353 -10.50 -10.09 3.27
CA GLY A 353 -9.36 -9.98 4.17
C GLY A 353 -8.10 -10.72 3.70
N LYS A 354 -8.04 -11.15 2.43
CA LYS A 354 -6.85 -11.80 1.85
C LYS A 354 -5.83 -10.74 1.42
N LYS A 355 -4.55 -11.00 1.69
CA LYS A 355 -3.42 -10.20 1.22
C LYS A 355 -3.39 -10.13 -0.30
N LEU A 356 -3.47 -8.92 -0.84
CA LEU A 356 -3.29 -8.63 -2.27
C LEU A 356 -1.86 -8.17 -2.55
N MET A 357 -1.38 -7.22 -1.74
CA MET A 357 -0.07 -6.60 -1.91
C MET A 357 0.43 -6.09 -0.56
N ALA A 358 1.75 -5.96 -0.42
CA ALA A 358 2.33 -5.22 0.68
C ALA A 358 3.62 -4.50 0.26
N SER A 359 3.84 -3.30 0.81
CA SER A 359 5.07 -2.52 0.59
C SER A 359 5.27 -1.52 1.73
N ARG A 360 6.52 -1.05 1.92
CA ARG A 360 6.84 0.10 2.79
C ARG A 360 6.70 1.43 2.08
N ASN A 361 6.62 1.42 0.75
CA ASN A 361 6.36 2.60 -0.04
C ASN A 361 4.90 2.57 -0.51
N PHE A 362 4.14 3.58 -0.10
CA PHE A 362 2.73 3.67 -0.45
C PHE A 362 2.52 3.79 -1.97
N ALA A 363 3.46 4.40 -2.70
CA ALA A 363 3.38 4.55 -4.15
C ALA A 363 3.42 3.20 -4.90
N ASP A 364 4.00 2.16 -4.29
CA ASP A 364 4.07 0.83 -4.89
C ASP A 364 2.70 0.13 -4.90
N LEU A 365 1.71 0.62 -4.14
CA LEU A 365 0.42 -0.04 -3.92
C LEU A 365 -0.57 0.11 -5.10
N SER A 366 -0.07 0.34 -6.32
CA SER A 366 -0.91 0.48 -7.51
C SER A 366 -1.45 -0.87 -7.98
N ILE A 367 -2.73 -1.13 -7.71
CA ILE A 367 -3.41 -2.36 -8.14
C ILE A 367 -4.42 -2.00 -9.23
N PRO A 368 -4.31 -2.59 -10.44
CA PRO A 368 -5.31 -2.42 -11.49
C PRO A 368 -6.68 -2.84 -10.98
N ARG A 369 -7.59 -1.88 -10.90
CA ARG A 369 -8.93 -2.15 -10.37
C ARG A 369 -9.78 -2.78 -11.47
N PRO A 370 -10.49 -3.89 -11.20
CA PRO A 370 -11.56 -4.31 -12.08
C PRO A 370 -12.60 -3.17 -12.18
N PRO A 371 -13.34 -3.06 -13.29
CA PRO A 371 -14.38 -2.04 -13.44
C PRO A 371 -15.32 -2.11 -12.24
N LYS A 372 -15.44 -0.98 -11.50
CA LYS A 372 -16.23 -0.85 -10.27
C LYS A 372 -17.62 -1.45 -10.50
N LYS A 373 -17.91 -2.63 -9.92
CA LYS A 373 -19.31 -3.06 -9.76
C LYS A 373 -19.97 -2.04 -8.84
N LYS A 374 -21.15 -1.53 -9.23
CA LYS A 374 -21.91 -0.59 -8.40
C LYS A 374 -22.09 -1.19 -7.00
N PRO A 375 -21.60 -0.55 -5.93
CA PRO A 375 -21.74 -1.08 -4.58
C PRO A 375 -23.23 -1.20 -4.24
N ALA A 376 -23.67 -2.33 -3.67
CA ALA A 376 -25.05 -2.48 -3.22
C ALA A 376 -25.45 -1.41 -2.17
N ALA A 377 -24.47 -0.92 -1.40
CA ALA A 377 -24.61 0.19 -0.47
C ALA A 377 -25.05 1.51 -1.14
N LEU A 378 -24.70 1.72 -2.43
CA LEU A 378 -25.11 2.90 -3.18
C LEU A 378 -26.62 2.98 -3.30
N ASP A 379 -27.29 1.85 -3.60
CA ASP A 379 -28.74 1.82 -3.78
C ASP A 379 -29.52 2.11 -2.49
N GLN A 380 -28.92 1.85 -1.32
CA GLN A 380 -29.52 2.18 -0.03
C GLN A 380 -29.53 3.70 0.21
N ILE A 381 -28.44 4.39 -0.12
CA ILE A 381 -28.31 5.84 0.13
C ILE A 381 -28.97 6.68 -0.98
N LYS A 382 -29.19 6.13 -2.18
CA LYS A 382 -29.89 6.82 -3.26
C LYS A 382 -31.25 7.35 -2.82
N LYS A 383 -32.04 6.56 -2.10
CA LYS A 383 -33.38 6.97 -1.63
C LYS A 383 -33.34 8.19 -0.70
N LYS A 384 -32.22 8.40 0.01
CA LYS A 384 -32.06 9.51 0.95
C LYS A 384 -31.59 10.79 0.27
N TRP A 385 -30.72 10.68 -0.73
CA TRP A 385 -30.00 11.84 -1.29
C TRP A 385 -30.33 12.16 -2.75
N GLU A 386 -30.81 11.20 -3.55
CA GLU A 386 -31.24 11.49 -4.91
C GLU A 386 -32.62 12.13 -4.90
N ARG A 387 -32.77 13.17 -5.73
CA ARG A 387 -34.03 13.91 -5.89
C ARG A 387 -34.20 14.33 -7.33
N GLN A 388 -35.42 14.25 -7.84
CA GLN A 388 -35.76 14.63 -9.21
C GLN A 388 -36.38 16.03 -9.25
N ASP A 389 -36.60 16.54 -10.45
CA ASP A 389 -37.34 17.78 -10.73
C ASP A 389 -36.83 19.01 -9.97
N ILE A 390 -35.50 19.12 -9.88
CA ILE A 390 -34.83 20.28 -9.30
C ILE A 390 -35.02 21.48 -10.23
N THR A 391 -35.70 22.51 -9.75
CA THR A 391 -35.94 23.74 -10.52
C THR A 391 -35.28 24.98 -9.93
N THR A 392 -34.90 24.93 -8.64
CA THR A 392 -34.21 26.00 -7.91
C THR A 392 -33.29 25.42 -6.83
N TRP A 393 -32.56 26.27 -6.10
CA TRP A 393 -31.71 25.84 -4.99
C TRP A 393 -32.53 25.62 -3.70
N ASP A 394 -33.24 24.50 -3.62
CA ASP A 394 -34.12 24.10 -2.52
C ASP A 394 -33.65 22.80 -1.81
N PHE A 395 -32.36 22.51 -1.89
CA PHE A 395 -31.72 21.35 -1.23
C PHE A 395 -30.59 21.87 -0.32
N SER A 396 -30.88 22.03 0.97
CA SER A 396 -29.86 22.35 1.98
C SER A 396 -29.32 21.07 2.62
N GLY A 397 -28.06 21.11 3.06
CA GLY A 397 -27.45 20.00 3.82
C GLY A 397 -26.97 18.79 2.99
N LEU A 398 -26.76 18.96 1.68
CA LEU A 398 -26.17 17.93 0.82
C LEU A 398 -24.64 17.85 1.07
N PRO A 399 -24.09 16.73 1.57
CA PRO A 399 -22.66 16.61 1.83
C PRO A 399 -21.85 16.49 0.53
N GLU A 400 -20.64 17.04 0.50
CA GLU A 400 -19.73 16.93 -0.67
C GLU A 400 -19.35 15.47 -0.98
N LYS A 401 -19.26 14.63 0.05
CA LYS A 401 -19.02 13.18 -0.05
C LYS A 401 -19.86 12.45 0.99
N ILE A 402 -20.38 11.29 0.61
CA ILE A 402 -21.26 10.45 1.44
C ILE A 402 -20.59 9.07 1.61
N PRO A 403 -20.31 8.61 2.84
CA PRO A 403 -19.65 7.33 3.05
C PRO A 403 -20.58 6.15 2.70
N LEU A 404 -20.05 5.17 1.96
CA LEU A 404 -20.72 3.93 1.59
C LEU A 404 -20.28 2.80 2.50
N HIS A 405 -21.18 2.27 3.33
CA HIS A 405 -20.87 1.18 4.25
C HIS A 405 -21.46 -0.15 3.76
N ALA A 406 -20.71 -1.25 3.89
CA ALA A 406 -21.24 -2.60 3.86
C ALA A 406 -21.30 -3.20 5.26
N GLY A 407 -22.46 -3.79 5.60
CA GLY A 407 -22.66 -4.40 6.90
C GLY A 407 -22.53 -3.40 8.06
N LYS A 408 -22.06 -3.87 9.22
CA LYS A 408 -22.12 -3.13 10.49
C LYS A 408 -21.05 -2.07 10.72
N ASN A 409 -20.08 -1.84 9.82
CA ASN A 409 -19.14 -0.67 9.83
C ASN A 409 -18.03 -0.70 8.77
N TYR A 410 -18.11 -1.53 7.71
CA TYR A 410 -17.04 -1.57 6.71
C TYR A 410 -17.24 -0.50 5.65
N LEU A 411 -16.37 0.52 5.60
CA LEU A 411 -16.41 1.54 4.56
C LEU A 411 -15.93 0.95 3.22
N GLN A 412 -16.82 0.91 2.22
CA GLN A 412 -16.55 0.47 0.84
C GLN A 412 -16.14 1.63 -0.09
N GLY A 413 -16.08 2.86 0.43
CA GLY A 413 -15.72 4.06 -0.34
C GLY A 413 -16.73 5.18 -0.15
N TYR A 414 -16.77 6.11 -1.11
CA TYR A 414 -17.63 7.30 -1.05
C TYR A 414 -18.50 7.45 -2.29
N ALA A 415 -19.65 8.08 -2.11
CA ALA A 415 -20.52 8.59 -3.15
C ALA A 415 -20.48 10.12 -3.17
N TYR A 416 -20.45 10.69 -4.36
CA TYR A 416 -20.37 12.13 -4.61
C TYR A 416 -21.66 12.57 -5.31
N PRO A 417 -22.39 13.54 -4.75
CA PRO A 417 -23.58 14.06 -5.40
C PRO A 417 -23.23 15.03 -6.53
N ALA A 418 -24.04 15.00 -7.58
CA ALA A 418 -23.99 15.95 -8.68
C ALA A 418 -25.39 16.29 -9.21
N LEU A 419 -25.59 17.52 -9.65
CA LEU A 419 -26.74 17.90 -10.48
C LEU A 419 -26.58 17.30 -11.87
N LYS A 420 -27.46 16.39 -12.26
CA LYS A 420 -27.53 15.78 -13.59
C LYS A 420 -28.70 16.36 -14.37
N VAL A 421 -28.44 16.75 -15.62
CA VAL A 421 -29.47 17.13 -16.59
C VAL A 421 -29.84 15.91 -17.44
N ASP A 422 -31.13 15.64 -17.62
CA ASP A 422 -31.63 14.60 -18.53
C ASP A 422 -31.78 15.10 -19.98
N GLU A 423 -32.14 14.21 -20.92
CA GLU A 423 -32.34 14.57 -22.33
C GLU A 423 -33.48 15.56 -22.57
N LYS A 424 -34.42 15.66 -21.63
CA LYS A 424 -35.57 16.57 -21.68
C LYS A 424 -35.28 17.92 -20.99
N GLY A 425 -34.11 18.07 -20.36
CA GLY A 425 -33.70 19.28 -19.65
C GLY A 425 -34.09 19.33 -18.17
N HIS A 426 -34.64 18.25 -17.59
CA HIS A 426 -34.90 18.18 -16.15
C HIS A 426 -33.61 17.95 -15.37
N ILE A 427 -33.52 18.57 -14.20
CA ILE A 427 -32.35 18.48 -13.33
C ILE A 427 -32.68 17.56 -12.16
N ALA A 428 -31.77 16.65 -11.85
CA ALA A 428 -31.89 15.74 -10.71
C ALA A 428 -30.58 15.65 -9.94
N ILE A 429 -30.64 15.51 -8.62
CA ILE A 429 -29.48 15.15 -7.81
C ILE A 429 -29.25 13.65 -7.98
N LYS A 430 -28.06 13.26 -8.42
CA LYS A 430 -27.64 11.85 -8.55
C LYS A 430 -26.30 11.60 -7.88
N LEU A 431 -26.11 10.36 -7.43
CA LEU A 431 -24.89 9.93 -6.76
C LEU A 431 -23.95 9.19 -7.71
N TYR A 432 -22.66 9.54 -7.66
CA TYR A 432 -21.58 8.97 -8.44
C TYR A 432 -20.51 8.38 -7.52
N THR A 433 -19.87 7.29 -7.93
CA THR A 433 -18.76 6.66 -7.18
C THR A 433 -17.38 7.13 -7.66
N ASP A 434 -17.36 8.03 -8.64
CA ASP A 434 -16.16 8.64 -9.21
C ASP A 434 -16.26 10.16 -9.07
N LEU A 435 -15.26 10.75 -8.42
CA LEU A 435 -15.25 12.19 -8.13
C LEU A 435 -15.13 13.01 -9.41
N ALA A 436 -14.28 12.59 -10.36
CA ALA A 436 -14.06 13.33 -11.59
C ALA A 436 -15.32 13.33 -12.48
N GLU A 437 -16.00 12.18 -12.57
CA GLU A 437 -17.31 12.07 -13.22
C GLU A 437 -18.34 12.99 -12.52
N SER A 438 -18.40 12.95 -11.19
CA SER A 438 -19.29 13.79 -10.38
C SER A 438 -19.07 15.28 -10.65
N CYS A 439 -17.83 15.77 -10.58
CA CYS A 439 -17.49 17.17 -10.84
C CYS A 439 -17.92 17.62 -12.24
N LYS A 440 -17.64 16.80 -13.27
CA LYS A 440 -18.00 17.12 -14.66
C LYS A 440 -19.51 17.19 -14.86
N VAL A 441 -20.27 16.26 -14.27
CA VAL A 441 -21.74 16.27 -14.34
C VAL A 441 -22.28 17.48 -13.58
N ASN A 442 -21.77 17.73 -12.37
CA ASN A 442 -22.24 18.81 -11.50
C ASN A 442 -22.06 20.17 -12.14
N GLN A 443 -20.92 20.40 -12.80
CA GLN A 443 -20.66 21.61 -13.57
C GLN A 443 -21.79 21.92 -14.56
N GLN A 444 -22.21 20.92 -15.35
CA GLN A 444 -23.29 21.10 -16.32
C GLN A 444 -24.66 21.30 -15.64
N GLY A 445 -24.94 20.56 -14.57
CA GLY A 445 -26.18 20.68 -13.83
C GLY A 445 -26.35 22.02 -13.12
N GLN A 446 -25.27 22.60 -12.56
CA GLN A 446 -25.30 23.93 -11.98
C GLN A 446 -25.61 25.00 -13.02
N LEU A 447 -24.95 24.96 -14.19
CA LEU A 447 -25.25 25.89 -15.29
C LEU A 447 -26.69 25.77 -15.77
N ALA A 448 -27.23 24.54 -15.83
CA ALA A 448 -28.64 24.32 -16.16
C ALA A 448 -29.56 24.92 -15.08
N LEU A 449 -29.22 24.78 -13.80
CA LEU A 449 -30.01 25.35 -12.70
C LEU A 449 -30.03 26.88 -12.75
N TYR A 450 -28.88 27.53 -13.00
CA TYR A 450 -28.82 28.98 -13.25
C TYR A 450 -29.65 29.39 -14.48
N SER A 451 -29.66 28.57 -15.53
CA SER A 451 -30.43 28.85 -16.74
C SER A 451 -31.94 28.88 -16.51
N LEU A 452 -32.46 28.08 -15.55
CA LEU A 452 -33.86 28.11 -15.14
C LEU A 452 -34.22 29.41 -14.41
N GLN A 453 -33.29 30.00 -13.67
CA GLN A 453 -33.47 31.28 -12.97
C GLN A 453 -33.33 32.49 -13.90
N LEU A 454 -32.60 32.34 -15.02
CA LEU A 454 -32.23 33.43 -15.93
C LEU A 454 -32.53 33.12 -17.42
N PRO A 455 -33.72 32.60 -17.79
CA PRO A 455 -33.94 31.98 -19.10
C PRO A 455 -33.77 32.96 -20.28
N ARG A 456 -34.30 34.18 -20.15
CA ARG A 456 -34.18 35.23 -21.18
C ARG A 456 -32.72 35.66 -21.37
N GLN A 457 -31.98 35.74 -20.27
CA GLN A 457 -30.60 36.22 -20.28
C GLN A 457 -29.64 35.18 -20.85
N PHE A 458 -29.84 33.90 -20.53
CA PHE A 458 -29.09 32.79 -21.15
C PHE A 458 -29.35 32.71 -22.65
N LYS A 459 -30.62 32.85 -23.09
CA LYS A 459 -30.98 32.87 -24.52
C LYS A 459 -30.32 34.05 -25.25
N LEU A 460 -30.31 35.24 -24.65
CA LEU A 460 -29.62 36.40 -25.20
C LEU A 460 -28.10 36.16 -25.27
N LEU A 461 -27.48 35.73 -24.18
CA LEU A 461 -26.04 35.47 -24.14
C LEU A 461 -25.61 34.44 -25.20
N LYS A 462 -26.37 33.36 -25.38
CA LYS A 462 -26.10 32.34 -26.41
C LYS A 462 -26.13 32.93 -27.82
N LYS A 463 -27.02 33.89 -28.08
CA LYS A 463 -27.09 34.60 -29.37
C LYS A 463 -25.86 35.49 -29.56
N GLU A 464 -25.46 36.24 -28.53
CA GLU A 464 -24.32 37.16 -28.59
C GLU A 464 -22.96 36.45 -28.64
N CYS A 465 -22.85 35.23 -28.09
CA CYS A 465 -21.65 34.39 -28.22
C CYS A 465 -21.49 33.76 -29.61
N ASN A 466 -22.45 33.96 -30.53
CA ASN A 466 -22.34 33.47 -31.90
C ASN A 466 -21.36 34.35 -32.68
N LEU A 467 -20.17 33.82 -32.93
CA LEU A 467 -19.08 34.54 -33.57
C LEU A 467 -19.44 34.96 -35.02
N PRO A 468 -19.20 36.22 -35.44
CA PRO A 468 -19.56 36.71 -36.77
C PRO A 468 -18.87 35.95 -37.91
N SER A 469 -19.60 35.62 -38.99
CA SER A 469 -19.02 34.95 -40.17
C SER A 469 -17.98 35.81 -40.90
N GLY A 470 -18.12 37.14 -40.87
CA GLY A 470 -17.19 38.08 -41.50
C GLY A 470 -15.77 38.06 -40.91
N SER A 471 -15.62 37.58 -39.66
CA SER A 471 -14.33 37.50 -38.97
C SER A 471 -13.65 36.14 -39.11
N TRP A 472 -13.96 35.39 -40.17
CA TRP A 472 -13.49 34.01 -40.38
C TRP A 472 -11.97 33.84 -40.24
N ALA A 473 -11.19 34.86 -40.61
CA ALA A 473 -9.73 34.85 -40.50
C ALA A 473 -9.23 34.65 -39.06
N LEU A 474 -9.99 35.13 -38.06
CA LEU A 474 -9.68 34.92 -36.63
C LEU A 474 -9.80 33.46 -36.20
N TYR A 475 -10.60 32.68 -36.93
CA TYR A 475 -10.92 31.30 -36.59
C TYR A 475 -10.05 30.29 -37.36
N GLU A 476 -9.06 30.75 -38.13
CA GLU A 476 -8.14 29.88 -38.85
C GLU A 476 -7.33 28.99 -37.88
N GLY A 477 -7.35 27.68 -38.11
CA GLY A 477 -6.67 26.68 -37.28
C GLY A 477 -7.49 26.14 -36.10
N PHE A 478 -8.77 26.51 -35.99
CA PHE A 478 -9.74 25.88 -35.09
C PHE A 478 -10.66 24.92 -35.85
N ASP A 479 -11.31 23.99 -35.14
CA ASP A 479 -12.10 22.93 -35.77
C ASP A 479 -13.33 23.47 -36.54
N SER A 480 -14.15 24.33 -35.92
CA SER A 480 -15.22 25.06 -36.63
C SER A 480 -15.72 26.30 -35.87
N ARG A 481 -16.25 27.29 -36.60
CA ARG A 481 -16.89 28.49 -36.01
C ARG A 481 -18.03 28.12 -35.05
N LYS A 482 -18.81 27.09 -35.39
CA LYS A 482 -19.95 26.63 -34.58
C LYS A 482 -19.46 26.04 -33.25
N GLN A 483 -18.43 25.20 -33.29
CA GLN A 483 -17.83 24.63 -32.08
C GLN A 483 -17.22 25.74 -31.21
N LEU A 484 -16.44 26.64 -31.81
CA LEU A 484 -15.81 27.75 -31.09
C LEU A 484 -16.84 28.68 -30.42
N SER A 485 -17.98 28.95 -31.07
CA SER A 485 -19.07 29.73 -30.47
C SER A 485 -19.74 29.00 -29.30
N SER A 486 -19.85 27.67 -29.38
CA SER A 486 -20.38 26.83 -28.30
C SER A 486 -19.43 26.80 -27.10
N ASP A 487 -18.13 26.59 -27.35
CA ASP A 487 -17.10 26.56 -26.31
C ASP A 487 -16.94 27.93 -25.65
N LEU A 488 -17.08 29.02 -26.42
CA LEU A 488 -17.06 30.39 -25.93
C LEU A 488 -18.22 30.63 -24.96
N TYR A 489 -19.42 30.25 -25.35
CA TYR A 489 -20.60 30.34 -24.50
C TYR A 489 -20.41 29.56 -23.20
N GLN A 490 -19.89 28.33 -23.29
CA GLN A 490 -19.67 27.49 -22.12
C GLN A 490 -18.56 28.05 -21.21
N PHE A 491 -17.43 28.50 -21.77
CA PHE A 491 -16.34 29.15 -21.04
C PHE A 491 -16.86 30.33 -20.22
N ILE A 492 -17.61 31.24 -20.86
CA ILE A 492 -18.12 32.46 -20.21
C ILE A 492 -19.03 32.09 -19.04
N LEU A 493 -19.93 31.11 -19.22
CA LEU A 493 -20.81 30.65 -18.16
C LEU A 493 -20.02 30.07 -16.97
N LEU A 494 -19.00 29.26 -17.24
CA LEU A 494 -18.15 28.67 -16.19
C LEU A 494 -17.35 29.72 -15.42
N GLU A 495 -16.89 30.79 -16.07
CA GLU A 495 -16.20 31.90 -15.42
C GLU A 495 -17.14 32.76 -14.57
N ILE A 496 -18.34 33.06 -15.08
CA ILE A 496 -19.31 33.91 -14.36
C ILE A 496 -19.85 33.19 -13.12
N PHE A 497 -20.24 31.93 -13.26
CA PHE A 497 -20.86 31.15 -12.18
C PHE A 497 -19.86 30.35 -11.34
N GLN A 498 -18.56 30.41 -11.68
CA GLN A 498 -17.45 29.81 -10.93
C GLN A 498 -17.55 28.27 -10.78
N CYS A 499 -18.21 27.59 -11.72
CA CYS A 499 -18.45 26.14 -11.66
C CYS A 499 -17.30 25.27 -12.21
N ARG A 500 -16.07 25.79 -12.29
CA ARG A 500 -14.96 25.09 -13.01
C ARG A 500 -14.47 23.83 -12.30
N ASP A 501 -14.34 23.88 -10.98
CA ASP A 501 -13.88 22.78 -10.14
C ASP A 501 -15.00 21.79 -9.77
N GLY A 502 -16.25 22.09 -10.16
CA GLY A 502 -17.43 21.31 -9.83
C GLY A 502 -17.83 21.41 -8.36
N SER A 503 -17.25 22.36 -7.60
CA SER A 503 -17.59 22.63 -6.21
C SER A 503 -19.04 23.10 -6.08
N TRP A 504 -19.66 22.85 -4.92
CA TRP A 504 -21.01 23.32 -4.63
C TRP A 504 -20.92 24.75 -4.08
N PRO A 505 -21.57 25.75 -4.70
CA PRO A 505 -21.79 27.02 -4.00
C PRO A 505 -22.72 26.78 -2.80
N ASP A 506 -22.61 27.60 -1.77
CA ASP A 506 -23.65 27.64 -0.75
C ASP A 506 -24.93 28.32 -1.30
N GLN A 507 -26.05 28.15 -0.60
CA GLN A 507 -27.34 28.70 -1.02
C GLN A 507 -27.33 30.23 -1.16
N GLU A 508 -26.64 30.93 -0.26
CA GLU A 508 -26.56 32.39 -0.27
C GLU A 508 -25.76 32.88 -1.48
N SER A 509 -24.61 32.26 -1.74
CA SER A 509 -23.75 32.50 -2.89
C SER A 509 -24.49 32.25 -4.21
N PHE A 510 -25.29 31.18 -4.31
CA PHE A 510 -26.11 30.91 -5.48
C PHE A 510 -27.09 32.06 -5.77
N PHE A 511 -27.92 32.44 -4.81
CA PHE A 511 -28.93 33.49 -5.00
C PHE A 511 -28.32 34.88 -5.19
N LYS A 512 -27.16 35.15 -4.58
CA LYS A 512 -26.41 36.39 -4.79
C LYS A 512 -25.97 36.55 -6.24
N LEU A 513 -25.42 35.51 -6.85
CA LEU A 513 -25.02 35.52 -8.27
C LEU A 513 -26.23 35.68 -9.20
N VAL A 514 -27.35 35.03 -8.89
CA VAL A 514 -28.61 35.20 -9.64
C VAL A 514 -29.07 36.66 -9.58
N ALA A 515 -29.12 37.26 -8.39
CA ALA A 515 -29.55 38.64 -8.21
C ALA A 515 -28.62 39.64 -8.91
N GLU A 516 -27.30 39.42 -8.86
CA GLU A 516 -26.33 40.24 -9.57
C GLU A 516 -26.52 40.17 -11.09
N ALA A 517 -26.70 38.97 -11.65
CA ALA A 517 -26.99 38.79 -13.06
C ALA A 517 -28.34 39.41 -13.47
N GLN A 518 -29.36 39.37 -12.62
CA GLN A 518 -30.63 40.07 -12.84
C GLN A 518 -30.48 41.58 -12.88
N LYS A 519 -29.72 42.16 -11.95
CA LYS A 519 -29.52 43.60 -11.83
C LYS A 519 -28.63 44.17 -12.93
N SER A 520 -27.45 43.57 -13.13
CA SER A 520 -26.43 44.08 -14.06
C SER A 520 -26.66 43.63 -15.49
N GLY A 521 -27.43 42.55 -15.68
CA GLY A 521 -27.59 41.86 -16.95
C GLY A 521 -26.41 40.91 -17.24
N LEU A 522 -26.70 39.63 -17.42
CA LEU A 522 -25.70 38.58 -17.68
C LEU A 522 -24.81 38.90 -18.89
N PHE A 523 -25.38 39.49 -19.96
CA PHE A 523 -24.59 39.89 -21.12
C PHE A 523 -23.56 40.98 -20.79
N ASN A 524 -23.90 41.96 -19.94
CA ASN A 524 -22.96 43.00 -19.55
C ASN A 524 -21.79 42.42 -18.73
N ILE A 525 -22.08 41.45 -17.86
CA ILE A 525 -21.04 40.71 -17.12
C ILE A 525 -20.19 39.88 -18.09
N ALA A 526 -20.82 39.23 -19.07
CA ALA A 526 -20.15 38.41 -20.08
C ALA A 526 -19.29 39.21 -21.06
N LYS A 527 -19.67 40.46 -21.35
CA LYS A 527 -19.01 41.30 -22.36
C LYS A 527 -17.51 41.43 -22.12
N LYS A 528 -17.08 41.59 -20.86
CA LYS A 528 -15.64 41.64 -20.52
C LYS A 528 -14.86 40.39 -20.95
N TYR A 529 -15.49 39.20 -20.86
CA TYR A 529 -14.87 37.94 -21.28
C TYR A 529 -14.92 37.78 -22.79
N LEU A 530 -16.02 38.19 -23.42
CA LEU A 530 -16.17 38.20 -24.88
C LEU A 530 -15.08 39.08 -25.52
N ASP A 531 -14.95 40.32 -25.06
CA ASP A 531 -13.96 41.28 -25.54
C ASP A 531 -12.54 40.72 -25.34
N MET A 532 -12.22 40.19 -24.16
CA MET A 532 -10.93 39.55 -23.89
C MET A 532 -10.62 38.38 -24.85
N ILE A 533 -11.60 37.53 -25.17
CA ILE A 533 -11.38 36.40 -26.07
C ILE A 533 -11.22 36.88 -27.52
N LEU A 534 -11.98 37.89 -27.93
CA LEU A 534 -11.81 38.52 -29.24
C LEU A 534 -10.43 39.15 -29.38
N ASP A 535 -9.93 39.84 -28.35
CA ASP A 535 -8.59 40.41 -28.31
C ASP A 535 -7.50 39.33 -28.47
N VAL A 536 -7.64 38.20 -27.75
CA VAL A 536 -6.72 37.05 -27.88
C VAL A 536 -6.73 36.48 -29.30
N LEU A 537 -7.91 36.31 -29.90
CA LEU A 537 -8.05 35.79 -31.26
C LEU A 537 -7.46 36.74 -32.30
N GLN A 538 -7.66 38.05 -32.13
CA GLN A 538 -7.07 39.09 -32.97
C GLN A 538 -5.54 39.09 -32.87
N GLU A 539 -4.99 39.01 -31.66
CA GLU A 539 -3.54 38.98 -31.45
C GLU A 539 -2.92 37.71 -32.04
N ARG A 540 -3.58 36.55 -31.87
CA ARG A 540 -3.15 35.30 -32.52
C ARG A 540 -3.16 35.45 -34.04
N ARG A 541 -4.21 36.08 -34.60
CA ARG A 541 -4.30 36.31 -36.04
C ARG A 541 -3.18 37.21 -36.54
N ALA A 542 -2.94 38.33 -35.87
CA ALA A 542 -1.85 39.24 -36.20
C ALA A 542 -0.50 38.52 -36.18
N THR A 543 -0.28 37.62 -35.21
CA THR A 543 0.93 36.79 -35.13
C THR A 543 1.04 35.83 -36.32
N LEU A 544 -0.04 35.16 -36.73
CA LEU A 544 -0.07 34.29 -37.93
C LEU A 544 0.24 35.07 -39.21
N ASP A 545 -0.35 36.25 -39.36
CA ASP A 545 -0.13 37.11 -40.52
C ASP A 545 1.33 37.59 -40.58
N HIS A 546 1.93 37.91 -39.44
CA HIS A 546 3.34 38.28 -39.35
C HIS A 546 4.28 37.13 -39.72
N ILE A 547 4.01 35.92 -39.22
CA ILE A 547 4.73 34.70 -39.61
C ILE A 547 4.65 34.49 -41.12
N SER A 548 3.45 34.58 -41.69
CA SER A 548 3.22 34.36 -43.12
C SER A 548 3.86 35.45 -43.98
N LYS A 549 3.89 36.70 -43.50
CA LYS A 549 4.55 37.82 -44.17
C LYS A 549 6.05 37.59 -44.28
N LEU A 550 6.72 37.27 -43.17
CA LEU A 550 8.17 37.04 -43.17
C LEU A 550 8.57 35.78 -43.95
N GLU A 551 7.75 34.72 -43.91
CA GLU A 551 7.98 33.52 -44.72
C GLU A 551 7.91 33.83 -46.23
N LYS A 552 6.90 34.61 -46.67
CA LYS A 552 6.80 35.06 -48.07
C LYS A 552 7.98 35.95 -48.48
N MET A 553 8.40 36.86 -47.61
CA MET A 553 9.57 37.72 -47.86
C MET A 553 10.88 36.93 -47.97
N SER A 554 10.96 35.74 -47.35
CA SER A 554 12.16 34.91 -47.39
C SER A 554 12.46 34.33 -48.79
N GLY A 555 11.46 34.10 -49.65
CA GLY A 555 11.64 33.72 -51.08
C GLY A 555 12.65 32.58 -51.39
N LYS A 556 13.07 32.44 -52.66
CA LYS A 556 14.05 31.42 -53.14
C LYS A 556 15.49 31.64 -52.64
N LYS A 557 15.76 32.66 -51.83
CA LYS A 557 17.06 32.83 -51.17
C LYS A 557 16.95 32.23 -49.78
N PRO A 558 17.54 31.05 -49.52
CA PRO A 558 17.53 30.49 -48.19
C PRO A 558 18.44 31.35 -47.33
N ASN A 559 17.90 32.36 -46.64
CA ASN A 559 18.48 32.79 -45.37
C ASN A 559 18.26 31.60 -44.42
N ALA A 560 19.19 30.65 -44.54
CA ALA A 560 19.09 29.24 -44.24
C ALA A 560 19.17 28.94 -42.73
N GLY A 561 18.12 29.24 -41.98
CA GLY A 561 18.10 28.80 -40.58
C GLY A 561 16.80 28.96 -39.79
N THR A 562 15.90 29.86 -40.19
CA THR A 562 14.67 30.09 -39.43
C THR A 562 13.57 29.14 -39.87
N ASN A 563 13.18 28.23 -38.99
CA ASN A 563 12.09 27.28 -39.24
C ASN A 563 10.74 27.91 -38.84
N PHE A 564 10.04 28.52 -39.80
CA PHE A 564 8.73 29.16 -39.56
C PHE A 564 7.68 28.17 -39.03
N ASN A 565 7.80 26.87 -39.32
CA ASN A 565 6.91 25.85 -38.77
C ASN A 565 7.05 25.72 -37.25
N ASP A 566 8.24 25.94 -36.69
CA ASP A 566 8.44 25.91 -35.23
C ASP A 566 7.74 27.07 -34.54
N PHE A 567 7.66 28.24 -35.19
CA PHE A 567 6.89 29.39 -34.70
C PHE A 567 5.38 29.13 -34.78
N ARG A 568 4.89 28.46 -35.83
CA ARG A 568 3.49 28.02 -35.91
C ARG A 568 3.14 27.02 -34.81
N LYS A 569 4.02 26.04 -34.54
CA LYS A 569 3.86 25.10 -33.43
C LYS A 569 3.85 25.80 -32.07
N GLN A 570 4.74 26.78 -31.86
CA GLN A 570 4.75 27.59 -30.64
C GLN A 570 3.46 28.41 -30.50
N LEU A 571 2.95 29.00 -31.58
CA LEU A 571 1.68 29.71 -31.54
C LEU A 571 0.51 28.79 -31.21
N GLN A 572 0.50 27.56 -31.75
CA GLN A 572 -0.48 26.54 -31.40
C GLN A 572 -0.36 26.09 -29.94
N ALA A 573 0.83 26.12 -29.34
CA ALA A 573 1.01 25.84 -27.92
C ALA A 573 0.55 27.02 -27.03
N ILE A 574 0.73 28.27 -27.47
CA ILE A 574 0.28 29.48 -26.77
C ILE A 574 -1.25 29.52 -26.71
N LEU A 575 -1.91 29.20 -27.84
CA LEU A 575 -3.37 29.16 -27.92
C LEU A 575 -3.79 27.88 -28.66
N PRO A 576 -3.95 26.76 -27.94
CA PRO A 576 -4.37 25.49 -28.53
C PRO A 576 -5.82 25.56 -29.00
N LYS A 577 -6.21 24.63 -29.86
CA LYS A 577 -7.53 24.66 -30.51
C LYS A 577 -8.71 24.52 -29.52
N ASP A 578 -8.45 23.91 -28.37
CA ASP A 578 -9.37 23.63 -27.26
C ASP A 578 -9.13 24.57 -26.06
N PHE A 579 -8.45 25.70 -26.26
CA PHE A 579 -8.09 26.64 -25.18
C PHE A 579 -9.27 27.04 -24.28
N LEU A 580 -10.48 27.19 -24.83
CA LEU A 580 -11.69 27.54 -24.07
C LEU A 580 -12.14 26.45 -23.08
N LEU A 581 -11.68 25.22 -23.23
CA LEU A 581 -12.00 24.14 -22.28
C LEU A 581 -11.09 24.19 -21.04
N HIS A 582 -9.85 24.67 -21.20
CA HIS A 582 -8.80 24.50 -20.19
C HIS A 582 -8.25 25.82 -19.63
N PHE A 583 -8.28 26.90 -20.40
CA PHE A 583 -7.73 28.18 -19.97
C PHE A 583 -8.66 28.87 -18.99
N THR A 584 -8.10 29.75 -18.16
CA THR A 584 -8.82 30.68 -17.28
C THR A 584 -8.64 32.10 -17.81
N ALA A 585 -9.32 33.09 -17.21
CA ALA A 585 -9.12 34.50 -17.60
C ALA A 585 -7.65 34.97 -17.52
N GLU A 586 -6.88 34.46 -16.55
CA GLU A 586 -5.45 34.79 -16.42
C GLU A 586 -4.61 34.18 -17.56
N HIS A 587 -4.93 32.95 -17.98
CA HIS A 587 -4.30 32.34 -19.15
C HIS A 587 -4.57 33.14 -20.43
N MET A 588 -5.77 33.69 -20.60
CA MET A 588 -6.10 34.54 -21.76
C MET A 588 -5.24 35.82 -21.80
N LYS A 589 -5.10 36.51 -20.66
CA LYS A 589 -4.22 37.68 -20.55
C LYS A 589 -2.76 37.33 -20.86
N ALA A 590 -2.29 36.19 -20.36
CA ALA A 590 -0.94 35.70 -20.61
C ALA A 590 -0.71 35.39 -22.11
N ALA A 591 -1.69 34.75 -22.78
CA ALA A 591 -1.61 34.39 -24.19
C ALA A 591 -1.36 35.59 -25.11
N ILE A 592 -2.03 36.73 -24.87
CA ILE A 592 -1.78 37.99 -25.63
C ILE A 592 -0.30 38.39 -25.53
N ARG A 593 0.26 38.35 -24.31
CA ARG A 593 1.68 38.71 -24.10
C ARG A 593 2.61 37.72 -24.78
N TYR A 594 2.30 36.42 -24.72
CA TYR A 594 3.09 35.38 -25.37
C TYR A 594 3.08 35.51 -26.88
N CYS A 595 1.94 35.85 -27.50
CA CYS A 595 1.85 36.16 -28.93
C CYS A 595 2.77 37.34 -29.31
N LYS A 596 2.70 38.45 -28.56
CA LYS A 596 3.59 39.62 -28.77
C LYS A 596 5.07 39.27 -28.61
N ALA A 597 5.41 38.44 -27.61
CA ALA A 597 6.78 37.96 -27.42
C ALA A 597 7.24 37.07 -28.58
N LEU A 598 6.35 36.25 -29.13
CA LEU A 598 6.63 35.38 -30.28
C LEU A 598 6.91 36.20 -31.54
N VAL A 599 6.17 37.29 -31.77
CA VAL A 599 6.43 38.24 -32.88
C VAL A 599 7.84 38.84 -32.76
N ILE A 600 8.19 39.36 -31.59
CA ILE A 600 9.54 39.92 -31.32
C ILE A 600 10.63 38.88 -31.53
N ARG A 601 10.42 37.66 -31.02
CA ARG A 601 11.35 36.54 -31.22
C ARG A 601 11.51 36.26 -32.72
N LEU A 602 10.41 36.22 -33.46
CA LEU A 602 10.42 35.92 -34.88
C LEU A 602 11.20 36.96 -35.68
N ASP A 603 11.01 38.26 -35.40
CA ASP A 603 11.78 39.33 -36.05
C ASP A 603 13.29 39.18 -35.79
N ARG A 604 13.66 38.87 -34.54
CA ARG A 604 15.05 38.66 -34.14
C ARG A 604 15.64 37.37 -34.75
N ALA A 605 14.85 36.30 -34.82
CA ALA A 605 15.26 35.05 -35.44
C ALA A 605 15.42 35.21 -36.95
N TYR A 606 14.54 35.96 -37.61
CA TYR A 606 14.65 36.31 -39.02
C TYR A 606 15.91 37.15 -39.30
N ALA A 607 16.22 38.13 -38.44
CA ALA A 607 17.43 38.96 -38.56
C ALA A 607 18.73 38.22 -38.19
N SER A 608 18.69 37.25 -37.28
CA SER A 608 19.87 36.54 -36.79
C SER A 608 19.55 35.11 -36.31
N PRO A 609 19.39 34.14 -37.24
CA PRO A 609 18.98 32.76 -36.90
C PRO A 609 19.93 32.05 -35.92
N ALA A 610 21.24 32.28 -36.05
CA ALA A 610 22.24 31.66 -35.17
C ALA A 610 22.11 32.10 -33.70
N LYS A 611 21.77 33.38 -33.45
CA LYS A 611 21.55 33.91 -32.09
C LYS A 611 20.28 33.35 -31.46
N ASP A 612 19.20 33.22 -32.25
CA ASP A 612 17.98 32.55 -31.77
C ASP A 612 18.27 31.09 -31.42
N LYS A 613 18.98 30.35 -32.29
CA LYS A 613 19.36 28.95 -32.03
C LYS A 613 20.14 28.79 -30.73
N ALA A 614 21.14 29.65 -30.48
CA ALA A 614 21.92 29.63 -29.25
C ALA A 614 21.08 29.88 -27.98
N LYS A 615 20.14 30.84 -28.04
CA LYS A 615 19.17 31.07 -26.96
C LYS A 615 18.22 29.87 -26.81
N ASN A 616 17.69 29.35 -27.91
CA ASN A 616 16.78 28.21 -27.91
C ASN A 616 17.41 26.96 -27.30
N SER A 617 18.72 26.74 -27.45
CA SER A 617 19.44 25.66 -26.77
C SER A 617 19.34 25.77 -25.24
N GLN A 618 19.36 26.99 -24.66
CA GLN A 618 19.19 27.20 -23.22
C GLN A 618 17.78 26.81 -22.75
N LEU A 619 16.75 27.14 -23.54
CA LEU A 619 15.37 26.72 -23.26
C LEU A 619 15.18 25.20 -23.41
N THR A 620 15.81 24.61 -24.43
CA THR A 620 15.63 23.19 -24.79
C THR A 620 16.03 22.27 -23.63
N VAL A 621 17.10 22.61 -22.89
CA VAL A 621 17.53 21.88 -21.68
C VAL A 621 16.40 21.74 -20.65
N HIS A 622 15.56 22.76 -20.50
CA HIS A 622 14.44 22.75 -19.56
C HIS A 622 13.16 22.12 -20.13
N LEU A 623 12.94 22.22 -21.45
CA LEU A 623 11.83 21.53 -22.10
C LEU A 623 12.04 20.01 -22.13
N ASP A 624 13.27 19.55 -22.36
CA ASP A 624 13.57 18.12 -22.40
C ASP A 624 13.42 17.46 -21.03
N LYS A 625 13.77 18.18 -19.95
CA LYS A 625 13.44 17.79 -18.57
C LYS A 625 11.96 17.46 -18.41
N LEU A 626 11.07 18.34 -18.86
CA LEU A 626 9.62 18.11 -18.77
C LEU A 626 9.15 16.93 -19.63
N LYS A 627 9.77 16.67 -20.80
CA LYS A 627 9.46 15.48 -21.62
C LYS A 627 9.91 14.18 -20.97
N THR A 628 11.03 14.19 -20.24
CA THR A 628 11.52 13.01 -19.51
C THR A 628 10.74 12.74 -18.23
N LEU A 629 9.92 13.71 -17.78
CA LEU A 629 9.04 13.53 -16.63
C LEU A 629 7.88 12.61 -17.01
N ALA A 630 7.94 11.36 -16.57
CA ALA A 630 6.87 10.37 -16.69
C ALA A 630 6.42 9.92 -15.30
N PRO A 631 5.81 10.81 -14.50
CA PRO A 631 5.38 10.45 -13.15
C PRO A 631 4.21 9.46 -13.27
N GLN A 632 4.37 8.28 -12.67
CA GLN A 632 3.29 7.31 -12.57
C GLN A 632 2.40 7.73 -11.40
N ASP A 633 1.23 8.27 -11.73
CA ASP A 633 0.22 8.81 -10.79
C ASP A 633 0.71 9.97 -9.90
N PRO A 634 0.96 11.16 -10.50
CA PRO A 634 1.51 12.30 -9.78
C PRO A 634 0.55 12.76 -8.67
N SER A 635 1.09 12.94 -7.45
CA SER A 635 0.37 13.54 -6.33
C SER A 635 -0.22 14.91 -6.69
N PRO A 636 -1.28 15.40 -6.02
CA PRO A 636 -1.83 16.73 -6.28
C PRO A 636 -0.77 17.84 -6.19
N GLN A 637 0.16 17.73 -5.24
CA GLN A 637 1.29 18.64 -5.10
C GLN A 637 2.27 18.54 -6.27
N CYS A 638 2.59 17.32 -6.73
CA CYS A 638 3.41 17.14 -7.93
C CYS A 638 2.75 17.81 -9.15
N ARG A 639 1.44 17.61 -9.35
CA ARG A 639 0.70 18.25 -10.45
C ARG A 639 0.80 19.77 -10.39
N GLU A 640 0.58 20.36 -9.23
CA GLU A 640 0.69 21.81 -9.02
C GLU A 640 2.10 22.32 -9.34
N LEU A 641 3.15 21.65 -8.84
CA LEU A 641 4.53 22.02 -9.10
C LEU A 641 4.89 21.95 -10.59
N VAL A 642 4.38 20.93 -11.30
CA VAL A 642 4.57 20.77 -12.75
C VAL A 642 3.85 21.87 -13.53
N GLU A 643 2.61 22.22 -13.18
CA GLU A 643 1.89 23.33 -13.82
C GLU A 643 2.60 24.67 -13.58
N GLU A 644 3.04 24.93 -12.35
CA GLU A 644 3.84 26.13 -12.05
C GLU A 644 5.14 26.17 -12.87
N TYR A 645 5.80 25.02 -13.07
CA TYR A 645 7.01 24.96 -13.88
C TYR A 645 6.72 25.24 -15.36
N ARG A 646 5.59 24.76 -15.91
CA ARG A 646 5.15 25.12 -17.26
C ARG A 646 4.93 26.63 -17.39
N LEU A 647 4.29 27.26 -16.41
CA LEU A 647 4.12 28.71 -16.38
C LEU A 647 5.48 29.43 -16.34
N MET A 648 6.41 28.97 -15.49
CA MET A 648 7.76 29.53 -15.40
C MET A 648 8.53 29.40 -16.73
N LEU A 649 8.30 28.33 -17.50
CA LEU A 649 8.91 28.15 -18.82
C LEU A 649 8.40 29.19 -19.82
N GLU A 650 7.11 29.47 -19.85
CA GLU A 650 6.55 30.52 -20.72
C GLU A 650 7.11 31.91 -20.35
N GLU A 651 7.22 32.23 -19.05
CA GLU A 651 7.85 33.49 -18.61
C GLU A 651 9.35 33.52 -18.94
N TYR A 652 10.05 32.39 -18.87
CA TYR A 652 11.45 32.31 -19.26
C TYR A 652 11.64 32.54 -20.77
N LYS A 653 10.71 32.08 -21.62
CA LYS A 653 10.73 32.42 -23.06
C LYS A 653 10.64 33.92 -23.27
N ILE A 654 9.75 34.62 -22.57
CA ILE A 654 9.67 36.09 -22.64
C ILE A 654 11.02 36.70 -22.24
N SER A 655 11.55 36.36 -21.06
CA SER A 655 12.82 36.90 -20.55
C SER A 655 13.99 36.68 -21.53
N LEU A 656 14.02 35.53 -22.19
CA LEU A 656 15.11 35.14 -23.08
C LEU A 656 15.02 35.79 -24.47
N PHE A 657 13.83 35.83 -25.06
CA PHE A 657 13.63 36.23 -26.45
C PHE A 657 13.08 37.65 -26.62
N ALA A 658 12.34 38.16 -25.64
CA ALA A 658 11.66 39.46 -25.67
C ALA A 658 11.71 40.17 -24.29
N PRO A 659 12.90 40.50 -23.74
CA PRO A 659 13.06 41.13 -22.43
C PRO A 659 12.37 42.50 -22.30
N GLU A 660 12.04 43.15 -23.43
CA GLU A 660 11.21 44.35 -23.46
C GLU A 660 9.75 44.12 -22.99
N ILE A 661 9.26 42.89 -23.04
CA ILE A 661 7.97 42.52 -22.45
C ILE A 661 8.18 42.14 -21.00
N LYS A 662 7.51 42.86 -20.09
CA LYS A 662 7.58 42.61 -18.64
C LYS A 662 7.09 41.19 -18.31
N THR A 663 7.89 40.37 -17.64
CA THR A 663 7.46 39.07 -17.12
C THR A 663 6.52 39.23 -15.91
N GLN A 664 5.66 38.25 -15.66
CA GLN A 664 4.70 38.27 -14.55
C GLN A 664 5.42 38.24 -13.19
N PHE A 665 6.53 37.52 -13.13
CA PHE A 665 7.46 37.47 -12.01
C PHE A 665 8.90 37.38 -12.51
N PRO A 666 9.91 37.70 -11.69
CA PRO A 666 11.29 37.61 -12.15
C PRO A 666 11.66 36.14 -12.38
N ILE A 667 12.29 35.85 -13.52
CA ILE A 667 12.56 34.48 -13.98
C ILE A 667 13.97 34.38 -14.57
N SER A 668 14.64 33.25 -14.33
CA SER A 668 15.96 32.93 -14.87
C SER A 668 16.16 31.42 -14.92
N ALA A 669 17.16 30.95 -15.68
CA ALA A 669 17.52 29.53 -15.73
C ALA A 669 17.79 28.95 -14.33
N LYS A 670 18.42 29.72 -13.43
CA LYS A 670 18.66 29.30 -12.03
C LYS A 670 17.37 29.11 -11.23
N ARG A 671 16.34 29.94 -11.48
CA ARG A 671 15.03 29.81 -10.83
C ARG A 671 14.25 28.61 -11.37
N LEU A 672 14.31 28.36 -12.68
CA LEU A 672 13.80 27.13 -13.28
C LEU A 672 14.49 25.91 -12.67
N GLU A 673 15.81 25.92 -12.55
CA GLU A 673 16.54 24.80 -11.95
C GLU A 673 16.09 24.51 -10.51
N LYS A 674 15.92 25.56 -9.71
CA LYS A 674 15.40 25.42 -8.35
C LYS A 674 13.99 24.82 -8.31
N LYS A 675 13.09 25.24 -9.21
CA LYS A 675 11.73 24.69 -9.29
C LYS A 675 11.74 23.24 -9.80
N TRP A 676 12.62 22.92 -10.74
CA TRP A 676 12.82 21.55 -11.23
C TRP A 676 13.27 20.61 -10.11
N GLN A 677 14.19 21.05 -9.25
CA GLN A 677 14.58 20.26 -8.07
C GLN A 677 13.38 20.01 -7.13
N ALA A 678 12.52 21.02 -6.91
CA ALA A 678 11.30 20.84 -6.12
C ALA A 678 10.31 19.84 -6.74
N ILE A 679 10.25 19.74 -8.08
CA ILE A 679 9.48 18.70 -8.79
C ILE A 679 10.10 17.33 -8.52
N LEU A 680 11.41 17.17 -8.69
CA LEU A 680 12.09 15.89 -8.42
C LEU A 680 11.94 15.45 -6.96
N ASP A 681 11.91 16.39 -6.02
CA ASP A 681 11.68 16.12 -4.60
C ASP A 681 10.22 15.69 -4.30
N SER A 682 9.29 15.84 -5.24
CA SER A 682 7.84 15.71 -4.99
C SER A 682 7.07 14.75 -5.93
N CYS A 683 7.63 14.30 -7.06
CA CYS A 683 6.87 13.69 -8.18
C CYS A 683 7.12 12.18 -8.46
#